data_AF-A0A2K4ZM74-F1
#
_entry.id   AF-A0A2K4ZM74-F1
#
_cell.length_a   1.000
_cell.length_b   1.000
_cell.length_c   1.000
_cell.angle_alpha   90.00
_cell.angle_beta   90.00
_cell.angle_gamma   90.00
#
_symmetry.space_group_name_H-M   'P 1'
#
loop_
_entity.id
_entity.type
_entity.pdbx_description
1 polymer ?
#
loop_
_entity_poly.entity_id
_entity_poly.type
_entity_poly.pdbx_seq_one_letter_code
_entity_poly.pdbx_strand_id
1 'polypeptide(L)'
;MKKSTLITELKGVGEKTQKLYAKLNIKTVGDLLADYPRDYETFAEPVKIAQAPREEAAAVYAAVTGILSEKRAGKLHILNLNVSDASGSLTLTFYNMPFLKKTLKRGGFYIFRGVIHRRGNAGVMEQPKIYSPEDYRKLTNRLIPRYSLTKGLTNQAIQKCVKQVLSLYDFGTEYYNQTILKKNNLIPEREAVETIHFPDDYDALIRARRRIVFDEFFSFLFLMRKNREFCEQLSNSHPMMETADTVRFLEQLPFPLTKAQEKVWKEIKEDLSSPCCMNRLIQGDVGSGKTILAVLALLMTAANGYQGALMAPTEVLAIQHYETITEYAGKYGLIFRPVLLVGSMSSKEKKQVYGQIASGEANLIIGTHALIQEKVQYASLALVVTDEQHRFGVRQREHLAGKGNTPHILVMSATPIPRTLAIILYGDLHISVIDEMPADRLPIKNCVVGTAYRPKAYKFIAGEVEKGRQVYVICPQIAGDEEDTEGSPVLENVVDYAEKLRNALPPGIQVAFLHGKMRPADKNRIMEEFAARSIDVLVSTTVIEVGINVPNATVMMVENAERFGLAQLHQLRGRVGRGKHQSYCIFVSGSEKKDTMERLEILNKSNDGFFIASQDLKLRGPGDLFGIRQSGEFSFRIGDIYSDASVLKQASDAVDELLQEDPELRQPENALLRVHLSETAADSVDFRTL
;
A
#
# COMPACT_ATOMS: atom_id res chain seq x y z
N MET A 1 -36.92 -7.18 7.63
CA MET A 1 -35.93 -8.28 7.48
C MET A 1 -34.68 -7.90 8.25
N LYS A 2 -33.95 -8.87 8.82
CA LYS A 2 -32.72 -8.61 9.59
C LYS A 2 -31.49 -8.73 8.69
N LYS A 3 -30.36 -8.16 9.11
CA LYS A 3 -29.07 -8.19 8.40
C LYS A 3 -28.62 -9.63 8.06
N SER A 4 -28.84 -10.58 8.96
CA SER A 4 -28.44 -11.99 8.83
C SER A 4 -29.38 -12.86 7.97
N THR A 5 -30.49 -12.31 7.48
CA THR A 5 -31.43 -13.05 6.62
C THR A 5 -30.74 -13.50 5.33
N LEU A 6 -30.94 -14.75 4.92
CA LEU A 6 -30.33 -15.28 3.68
C LEU A 6 -30.99 -14.68 2.43
N ILE A 7 -30.20 -14.44 1.39
CA ILE A 7 -30.72 -13.90 0.11
C ILE A 7 -31.75 -14.81 -0.57
N THR A 8 -31.83 -16.08 -0.20
CA THR A 8 -32.82 -17.04 -0.72
C THR A 8 -34.25 -16.72 -0.30
N GLU A 9 -34.44 -15.93 0.74
CA GLU A 9 -35.77 -15.47 1.17
C GLU A 9 -36.30 -14.33 0.28
N LEU A 10 -35.45 -13.75 -0.58
CA LEU A 10 -35.86 -12.73 -1.53
C LEU A 10 -36.60 -13.33 -2.72
N LYS A 11 -37.73 -12.70 -3.08
CA LYS A 11 -38.53 -13.11 -4.23
C LYS A 11 -37.70 -12.97 -5.52
N GLY A 12 -37.52 -14.08 -6.23
CA GLY A 12 -36.74 -14.13 -7.48
C GLY A 12 -35.30 -14.63 -7.32
N VAL A 13 -34.85 -14.92 -6.09
CA VAL A 13 -33.54 -15.54 -5.82
C VAL A 13 -33.74 -17.03 -5.54
N GLY A 14 -33.64 -17.86 -6.59
CA GLY A 14 -33.60 -19.32 -6.44
C GLY A 14 -32.17 -19.85 -6.24
N GLU A 15 -32.02 -21.16 -6.04
CA GLU A 15 -30.72 -21.82 -5.80
C GLU A 15 -29.65 -21.51 -6.87
N LYS A 16 -30.06 -21.38 -8.14
CA LYS A 16 -29.16 -21.04 -9.25
C LYS A 16 -28.64 -19.60 -9.12
N THR A 17 -29.51 -18.66 -8.77
CA THR A 17 -29.16 -17.24 -8.60
C THR A 17 -28.33 -17.04 -7.32
N GLN A 18 -28.64 -17.77 -6.25
CA GLN A 18 -27.85 -17.78 -5.01
C GLN A 18 -26.40 -18.18 -5.27
N LYS A 19 -26.14 -19.23 -6.06
CA LYS A 19 -24.77 -19.63 -6.44
C LYS A 19 -24.03 -18.54 -7.22
N LEU A 20 -24.72 -17.67 -7.95
CA LEU A 20 -24.11 -16.54 -8.66
C LEU A 20 -23.77 -15.39 -7.72
N TYR A 21 -24.65 -15.08 -6.75
CA TYR A 21 -24.38 -14.10 -5.69
C TYR A 21 -23.27 -14.57 -4.74
N ALA A 22 -23.19 -15.87 -4.43
CA ALA A 22 -22.12 -16.43 -3.62
C ALA A 22 -20.72 -16.25 -4.26
N LYS A 23 -20.63 -16.19 -5.61
CA LYS A 23 -19.37 -15.86 -6.31
C LYS A 23 -18.95 -14.40 -6.14
N LEU A 24 -19.88 -13.52 -5.77
CA LEU A 24 -19.63 -12.13 -5.38
C LEU A 24 -19.45 -12.00 -3.85
N ASN A 25 -19.34 -13.11 -3.12
CA ASN A 25 -19.32 -13.16 -1.65
C ASN A 25 -20.59 -12.61 -0.98
N ILE A 26 -21.72 -12.55 -1.70
CA ILE A 26 -23.01 -12.09 -1.16
C ILE A 26 -23.83 -13.30 -0.71
N LYS A 27 -24.07 -13.43 0.60
CA LYS A 27 -24.85 -14.55 1.19
C LYS A 27 -26.08 -14.07 1.95
N THR A 28 -26.00 -12.89 2.56
CA THR A 28 -27.06 -12.31 3.39
C THR A 28 -27.64 -11.04 2.78
N VAL A 29 -28.79 -10.60 3.33
CA VAL A 29 -29.42 -9.32 3.00
C VAL A 29 -28.48 -8.16 3.35
N GLY A 30 -27.74 -8.25 4.45
CA GLY A 30 -26.71 -7.28 4.81
C GLY A 30 -25.58 -7.18 3.78
N ASP A 31 -25.10 -8.33 3.27
CA ASP A 31 -24.05 -8.35 2.24
C ASP A 31 -24.53 -7.69 0.93
N LEU A 32 -25.82 -7.79 0.61
CA LEU A 32 -26.38 -7.18 -0.60
C LEU A 32 -26.53 -5.66 -0.47
N LEU A 33 -26.86 -5.15 0.72
CA LEU A 33 -26.85 -3.70 1.01
C LEU A 33 -25.43 -3.13 1.10
N ALA A 34 -24.46 -3.98 1.41
CA ALA A 34 -23.06 -3.66 1.43
C ALA A 34 -22.38 -3.69 0.04
N ASP A 35 -23.03 -4.28 -0.97
CA ASP A 35 -22.51 -4.35 -2.34
C ASP A 35 -22.84 -3.03 -3.07
N TYR A 36 -22.02 -2.02 -2.83
CA TYR A 36 -22.23 -0.69 -3.40
C TYR A 36 -21.99 -0.64 -4.93
N PRO A 37 -22.67 0.26 -5.66
CA PRO A 37 -22.40 0.46 -7.08
C PRO A 37 -20.95 0.88 -7.35
N ARG A 38 -20.31 0.32 -8.37
CA ARG A 38 -18.96 0.72 -8.82
C ARG A 38 -18.95 2.07 -9.52
N ASP A 39 -20.04 2.38 -10.23
CA ASP A 39 -20.16 3.56 -11.08
C ASP A 39 -21.64 3.89 -11.29
N TYR A 40 -21.93 5.09 -11.79
CA TYR A 40 -23.29 5.54 -12.11
C TYR A 40 -23.37 5.91 -13.59
N GLU A 41 -24.26 5.24 -14.31
CA GLU A 41 -24.54 5.59 -15.70
C GLU A 41 -25.46 6.80 -15.76
N THR A 42 -24.94 7.90 -16.29
CA THR A 42 -25.72 9.08 -16.63
C THR A 42 -26.30 8.95 -18.03
N PHE A 43 -27.47 9.54 -18.25
CA PHE A 43 -28.12 9.66 -19.55
C PHE A 43 -28.25 11.14 -19.86
N ALA A 44 -27.40 11.63 -20.77
CA ALA A 44 -27.43 13.00 -21.26
C ALA A 44 -28.61 13.21 -22.22
N GLU A 45 -28.98 14.47 -22.45
CA GLU A 45 -30.00 14.77 -23.46
C GLU A 45 -29.57 14.32 -24.86
N PRO A 46 -30.51 13.84 -25.70
CA PRO A 46 -30.18 13.45 -27.06
C PRO A 46 -29.66 14.64 -27.88
N VAL A 47 -28.48 14.46 -28.48
CA VAL A 47 -27.87 15.46 -29.37
C VAL A 47 -28.26 15.20 -30.82
N LYS A 48 -28.19 16.26 -31.64
CA LYS A 48 -28.32 16.13 -33.09
C LYS A 48 -27.12 15.36 -33.67
N ILE A 49 -27.33 14.61 -34.74
CA ILE A 49 -26.27 13.80 -35.40
C ILE A 49 -25.04 14.65 -35.72
N ALA A 50 -25.24 15.88 -36.22
CA ALA A 50 -24.14 16.77 -36.57
C ALA A 50 -23.33 17.29 -35.37
N GLN A 51 -23.90 17.29 -34.16
CA GLN A 51 -23.30 17.83 -32.93
C GLN A 51 -22.75 16.74 -32.00
N ALA A 52 -22.89 15.47 -32.38
CA ALA A 52 -22.48 14.39 -31.52
C ALA A 52 -20.94 14.31 -31.39
N PRO A 53 -20.40 14.15 -30.16
CA PRO A 53 -18.97 14.02 -29.94
C PRO A 53 -18.43 12.77 -30.63
N ARG A 54 -17.19 12.86 -31.13
CA ARG A 54 -16.53 11.78 -31.88
C ARG A 54 -15.89 10.81 -30.91
N GLU A 55 -16.02 9.50 -31.19
CA GLU A 55 -15.39 8.43 -30.39
C GLU A 55 -15.84 8.36 -28.92
N GLU A 56 -16.91 9.08 -28.57
CA GLU A 56 -17.56 9.06 -27.25
C GLU A 56 -18.97 8.48 -27.36
N ALA A 57 -19.51 8.01 -26.23
CA ALA A 57 -20.87 7.49 -26.16
C ALA A 57 -21.88 8.64 -26.17
N ALA A 58 -22.62 8.79 -27.26
CA ALA A 58 -23.66 9.82 -27.42
C ALA A 58 -25.03 9.19 -27.64
N ALA A 59 -26.08 9.91 -27.24
CA ALA A 59 -27.46 9.56 -27.54
C ALA A 59 -28.00 10.45 -28.66
N VAL A 60 -28.62 9.84 -29.67
CA VAL A 60 -29.13 10.53 -30.85
C VAL A 60 -30.61 10.21 -31.01
N TYR A 61 -31.43 11.25 -31.19
CA TYR A 61 -32.84 11.11 -31.57
C TYR A 61 -32.98 11.14 -33.09
N ALA A 62 -33.31 10.00 -33.70
CA ALA A 62 -33.35 9.88 -35.16
C ALA A 62 -34.49 8.98 -35.65
N ALA A 63 -34.94 9.22 -36.88
CA ALA A 63 -35.94 8.42 -37.56
C ALA A 63 -35.27 7.32 -38.39
N VAL A 64 -35.86 6.13 -38.42
CA VAL A 64 -35.36 5.02 -39.25
C VAL A 64 -35.75 5.25 -40.72
N THR A 65 -34.77 5.54 -41.58
CA THR A 65 -35.02 5.85 -43.00
C THR A 65 -35.07 4.61 -43.88
N GLY A 66 -34.32 3.55 -43.54
CA GLY A 66 -34.31 2.30 -44.29
C GLY A 66 -33.29 1.28 -43.80
N ILE A 67 -33.47 0.03 -44.23
CA ILE A 67 -32.52 -1.06 -43.98
C ILE A 67 -31.51 -1.06 -45.14
N LEU A 68 -30.22 -0.94 -44.83
CA LEU A 68 -29.15 -0.84 -45.84
C LEU A 68 -28.73 -2.20 -46.38
N SER A 69 -28.49 -3.18 -45.49
CA SER A 69 -27.99 -4.49 -45.90
C SER A 69 -28.11 -5.51 -44.78
N GLU A 70 -28.42 -6.75 -45.14
CA GLU A 70 -28.31 -7.94 -44.30
C GLU A 70 -27.22 -8.83 -44.90
N LYS A 71 -26.14 -9.08 -44.15
CA LYS A 71 -25.05 -9.95 -44.60
C LYS A 71 -24.78 -11.01 -43.56
N ARG A 72 -24.61 -12.24 -44.03
CA ARG A 72 -24.18 -13.38 -43.22
C ARG A 72 -22.71 -13.62 -43.51
N ALA A 73 -21.83 -13.16 -42.62
CA ALA A 73 -20.39 -13.36 -42.72
C ALA A 73 -20.01 -14.56 -41.85
N GLY A 74 -20.02 -15.77 -42.44
CA GLY A 74 -19.81 -17.01 -41.70
C GLY A 74 -20.94 -17.29 -40.69
N LYS A 75 -20.60 -17.42 -39.39
CA LYS A 75 -21.58 -17.60 -38.30
C LYS A 75 -22.20 -16.29 -37.79
N LEU A 76 -21.75 -15.13 -38.27
CA LEU A 76 -22.18 -13.81 -37.80
C LEU A 76 -23.24 -13.21 -38.74
N HIS A 77 -24.37 -12.78 -38.16
CA HIS A 77 -25.42 -12.03 -38.85
C HIS A 77 -25.22 -10.53 -38.64
N ILE A 78 -25.10 -9.75 -39.71
CA ILE A 78 -24.87 -8.30 -39.65
C ILE A 78 -26.07 -7.58 -40.25
N LEU A 79 -26.72 -6.73 -39.46
CA LEU A 79 -27.84 -5.88 -39.85
C LEU A 79 -27.40 -4.42 -39.84
N ASN A 80 -27.38 -3.78 -41.02
CA ASN A 80 -27.11 -2.35 -41.16
C ASN A 80 -28.40 -1.57 -41.39
N LEU A 81 -28.64 -0.55 -40.56
CA LEU A 81 -29.80 0.34 -40.63
C LEU A 81 -29.33 1.78 -40.84
N ASN A 82 -30.03 2.55 -41.66
CA ASN A 82 -29.81 3.99 -41.73
C ASN A 82 -30.85 4.73 -40.90
N VAL A 83 -30.36 5.69 -40.13
CA VAL A 83 -31.17 6.63 -39.37
C VAL A 83 -30.80 8.04 -39.78
N SER A 84 -31.77 8.94 -39.78
CA SER A 84 -31.54 10.37 -40.05
C SER A 84 -32.30 11.25 -39.09
N ASP A 85 -31.74 12.42 -38.83
CA ASP A 85 -32.41 13.54 -38.18
C ASP A 85 -32.42 14.75 -39.11
N ALA A 86 -32.82 15.92 -38.60
CA ALA A 86 -32.83 17.16 -39.39
C ALA A 86 -31.41 17.70 -39.73
N SER A 87 -30.35 17.10 -39.19
CA SER A 87 -28.97 17.58 -39.29
C SER A 87 -28.04 16.65 -40.08
N GLY A 88 -28.35 15.36 -40.19
CA GLY A 88 -27.50 14.41 -40.90
C GLY A 88 -28.04 12.98 -40.93
N SER A 89 -27.22 12.06 -41.43
CA SER A 89 -27.50 10.62 -41.48
C SER A 89 -26.42 9.82 -40.76
N LEU A 90 -26.83 8.71 -40.15
CA LEU A 90 -25.96 7.82 -39.38
C LEU A 90 -26.31 6.36 -39.74
N THR A 91 -25.28 5.53 -39.90
CA THR A 91 -25.45 4.09 -40.12
C THR A 91 -25.31 3.36 -38.80
N LEU A 92 -26.29 2.54 -38.43
CA LEU A 92 -26.26 1.66 -37.27
C LEU A 92 -25.94 0.23 -37.70
N THR A 93 -24.99 -0.41 -37.03
CA THR A 93 -24.59 -1.80 -37.33
C THR A 93 -24.87 -2.69 -36.13
N PHE A 94 -25.71 -3.72 -36.31
CA PHE A 94 -26.03 -4.71 -35.28
C PHE A 94 -25.50 -6.09 -35.67
N TYR A 95 -24.80 -6.75 -34.74
CA TYR A 95 -24.34 -8.13 -34.89
C TYR A 95 -25.26 -9.11 -34.15
N ASN A 96 -25.67 -10.20 -34.81
CA ASN A 96 -26.51 -11.28 -34.28
C ASN A 96 -27.88 -10.88 -33.72
N MET A 97 -28.48 -9.77 -34.19
CA MET A 97 -29.79 -9.28 -33.74
C MET A 97 -30.82 -9.12 -34.87
N PRO A 98 -31.23 -10.21 -35.55
CA PRO A 98 -32.19 -10.13 -36.66
C PRO A 98 -33.61 -9.71 -36.22
N PHE A 99 -33.94 -9.87 -34.94
CA PHE A 99 -35.26 -9.53 -34.38
C PHE A 99 -35.58 -8.03 -34.45
N LEU A 100 -34.55 -7.17 -34.46
CA LEU A 100 -34.71 -5.71 -34.48
C LEU A 100 -35.43 -5.21 -35.74
N LYS A 101 -35.46 -6.00 -36.82
CA LYS A 101 -36.24 -5.71 -38.03
C LYS A 101 -37.75 -5.63 -37.79
N LYS A 102 -38.28 -6.43 -36.85
CA LYS A 102 -39.71 -6.41 -36.51
C LYS A 102 -40.04 -5.25 -35.56
N THR A 103 -39.07 -4.85 -34.73
CA THR A 103 -39.22 -3.82 -33.69
C THR A 103 -39.04 -2.40 -34.25
N LEU A 104 -38.06 -2.20 -35.14
CA LEU A 104 -37.74 -0.91 -35.74
C LEU A 104 -38.47 -0.74 -37.08
N LYS A 105 -39.56 0.02 -37.06
CA LYS A 105 -40.35 0.32 -38.26
C LYS A 105 -39.79 1.56 -38.97
N ARG A 106 -39.83 1.53 -40.31
CA ARG A 106 -39.46 2.68 -41.15
C ARG A 106 -40.35 3.88 -40.81
N GLY A 107 -39.75 5.06 -40.63
CA GLY A 107 -40.43 6.28 -40.17
C GLY A 107 -40.65 6.37 -38.66
N GLY A 108 -40.31 5.34 -37.89
CA GLY A 108 -40.34 5.39 -36.42
C GLY A 108 -39.17 6.19 -35.86
N PHE A 109 -39.45 6.99 -34.82
CA PHE A 109 -38.46 7.76 -34.08
C PHE A 109 -38.02 7.02 -32.83
N TYR A 110 -36.71 6.86 -32.66
CA TYR A 110 -36.11 6.20 -31.51
C TYR A 110 -34.87 6.94 -31.05
N ILE A 111 -34.45 6.69 -29.81
CA ILE A 111 -33.19 7.20 -29.28
C ILE A 111 -32.16 6.08 -29.33
N PHE A 112 -31.05 6.34 -30.00
CA PHE A 112 -29.94 5.42 -30.16
C PHE A 112 -28.76 5.91 -29.33
N ARG A 113 -28.32 5.12 -28.35
CA ARG A 113 -27.16 5.43 -27.51
C ARG A 113 -26.02 4.46 -27.82
N GLY A 114 -24.89 5.00 -28.22
CA GLY A 114 -23.70 4.21 -28.57
C GLY A 114 -22.51 5.09 -28.89
N VAL A 115 -21.35 4.47 -29.16
CA VAL A 115 -20.16 5.18 -29.60
C VAL A 115 -20.28 5.44 -31.10
N ILE A 116 -20.03 6.69 -31.51
CA ILE A 116 -20.04 7.07 -32.92
C ILE A 116 -18.63 7.03 -33.47
N HIS A 117 -18.39 6.08 -34.36
CA HIS A 117 -17.17 5.97 -35.16
C HIS A 117 -17.37 6.64 -36.51
N ARG A 118 -16.29 7.10 -37.14
CA ARG A 118 -16.35 7.67 -38.49
C ARG A 118 -15.61 6.78 -39.46
N ARG A 119 -16.28 6.37 -40.54
CA ARG A 119 -15.67 5.58 -41.61
C ARG A 119 -15.88 6.33 -42.93
N GLY A 120 -14.92 7.21 -43.26
CA GLY A 120 -15.03 8.17 -44.36
C GLY A 120 -15.97 9.34 -44.02
N ASN A 121 -16.89 9.70 -44.93
CA ASN A 121 -17.86 10.79 -44.71
C ASN A 121 -19.08 10.37 -43.87
N ALA A 122 -19.31 9.07 -43.65
CA ALA A 122 -20.46 8.55 -42.91
C ALA A 122 -20.07 8.23 -41.45
N GLY A 123 -20.94 8.63 -40.51
CA GLY A 123 -20.87 8.15 -39.14
C GLY A 123 -21.46 6.74 -39.03
N VAL A 124 -20.80 5.88 -38.26
CA VAL A 124 -21.23 4.52 -37.97
C VAL A 124 -21.32 4.33 -36.46
N MET A 125 -22.42 3.79 -35.98
CA MET A 125 -22.61 3.44 -34.57
C MET A 125 -22.86 1.94 -34.47
N GLU A 126 -21.96 1.24 -33.80
CA GLU A 126 -22.01 -0.22 -33.67
C GLU A 126 -22.75 -0.62 -32.38
N GLN A 127 -23.68 -1.57 -32.51
CA GLN A 127 -24.51 -2.13 -31.43
C GLN A 127 -25.11 -1.11 -30.44
N PRO A 128 -25.80 -0.05 -30.92
CA PRO A 128 -26.39 0.92 -30.02
C PRO A 128 -27.54 0.35 -29.19
N LYS A 129 -27.67 0.83 -27.96
CA LYS A 129 -28.87 0.60 -27.16
C LYS A 129 -30.01 1.47 -27.71
N ILE A 130 -31.18 0.85 -27.86
CA ILE A 130 -32.38 1.48 -28.43
C ILE A 130 -33.34 1.79 -27.29
N TYR A 131 -33.84 3.02 -27.25
CA TYR A 131 -34.84 3.47 -26.29
C TYR A 131 -36.03 4.12 -27.01
N SER A 132 -37.22 3.98 -26.43
CA SER A 132 -38.35 4.82 -26.81
C SER A 132 -38.13 6.24 -26.23
N PRO A 133 -38.70 7.29 -26.83
CA PRO A 133 -38.57 8.66 -26.31
C PRO A 133 -39.08 8.81 -24.87
N GLU A 134 -40.17 8.10 -24.54
CA GLU A 134 -40.76 8.12 -23.19
C GLU A 134 -39.88 7.39 -22.16
N ASP A 135 -39.33 6.24 -22.52
CA ASP A 135 -38.46 5.47 -21.63
C ASP A 135 -37.14 6.19 -21.40
N TYR A 136 -36.58 6.82 -22.44
CA TYR A 136 -35.35 7.59 -22.32
C TYR A 136 -35.54 8.80 -21.41
N ARG A 137 -36.66 9.54 -21.55
CA ARG A 137 -36.98 10.68 -20.67
C ARG A 137 -37.04 10.28 -19.19
N LYS A 138 -37.53 9.09 -18.87
CA LYS A 138 -37.54 8.56 -17.48
C LYS A 138 -36.15 8.23 -16.94
N LEU A 139 -35.17 8.03 -17.82
CA LEU A 139 -33.77 7.72 -17.49
C LEU A 139 -32.88 8.97 -17.54
N THR A 140 -33.31 10.01 -18.26
CA THR A 140 -32.58 11.27 -18.42
C THR A 140 -32.49 11.97 -17.06
N ASN A 141 -31.33 12.56 -16.76
CA ASN A 141 -31.04 13.22 -15.48
C ASN A 141 -31.14 12.33 -14.24
N ARG A 142 -31.11 10.99 -14.40
CA ARG A 142 -30.98 10.04 -13.30
C ARG A 142 -29.63 9.36 -13.32
N LEU A 143 -29.10 9.11 -12.13
CA LEU A 143 -27.90 8.34 -11.92
C LEU A 143 -28.29 6.86 -11.76
N ILE A 144 -27.96 6.03 -12.74
CA ILE A 144 -28.31 4.60 -12.70
C ILE A 144 -27.13 3.80 -12.15
N PRO A 145 -27.29 3.10 -11.01
CA PRO A 145 -26.18 2.37 -10.39
C PRO A 145 -25.72 1.20 -11.26
N ARG A 146 -24.39 1.05 -11.38
CA ARG A 146 -23.72 -0.09 -12.02
C ARG A 146 -23.01 -0.93 -10.97
N TYR A 147 -23.48 -2.15 -10.78
CA TYR A 147 -22.94 -3.09 -9.81
C TYR A 147 -21.88 -4.01 -10.43
N SER A 148 -21.11 -4.68 -9.58
CA SER A 148 -20.21 -5.78 -9.96
C SER A 148 -21.03 -6.95 -10.53
N LEU A 149 -20.73 -7.40 -11.77
CA LEU A 149 -21.47 -8.49 -12.40
C LEU A 149 -20.63 -9.78 -12.50
N THR A 150 -21.28 -10.92 -12.27
CA THR A 150 -20.75 -12.25 -12.62
C THR A 150 -21.49 -12.80 -13.85
N LYS A 151 -20.81 -13.68 -14.60
CA LYS A 151 -21.40 -14.30 -15.80
C LYS A 151 -22.73 -15.00 -15.45
N GLY A 152 -23.83 -14.52 -16.04
CA GLY A 152 -25.19 -15.02 -15.80
C GLY A 152 -26.05 -14.12 -14.91
N LEU A 153 -25.48 -13.09 -14.28
CA LEU A 153 -26.20 -12.11 -13.47
C LEU A 153 -26.28 -10.77 -14.19
N THR A 154 -27.46 -10.15 -14.21
CA THR A 154 -27.68 -8.86 -14.90
C THR A 154 -27.80 -7.72 -13.90
N ASN A 155 -27.35 -6.51 -14.28
CA ASN A 155 -27.44 -5.32 -13.43
C ASN A 155 -28.88 -5.00 -12.99
N GLN A 156 -29.86 -5.26 -13.88
CA GLN A 156 -31.27 -5.09 -13.56
C GLN A 156 -31.78 -6.07 -12.49
N ALA A 157 -31.24 -7.29 -12.46
CA ALA A 157 -31.60 -8.27 -11.43
C ALA A 157 -31.10 -7.80 -10.06
N ILE A 158 -29.84 -7.34 -9.96
CA ILE A 158 -29.29 -6.77 -8.72
C ILE A 158 -30.13 -5.57 -8.28
N GLN A 159 -30.38 -4.60 -9.17
CA GLN A 159 -31.18 -3.41 -8.85
C GLN A 159 -32.56 -3.76 -8.29
N LYS A 160 -33.25 -4.76 -8.84
CA LYS A 160 -34.55 -5.21 -8.34
C LYS A 160 -34.43 -5.83 -6.94
N CYS A 161 -33.43 -6.67 -6.73
CA CYS A 161 -33.17 -7.27 -5.42
C CYS A 161 -32.84 -6.21 -4.37
N VAL A 162 -31.96 -5.25 -4.69
CA VAL A 162 -31.60 -4.14 -3.79
C VAL A 162 -32.82 -3.29 -3.46
N LYS A 163 -33.65 -2.90 -4.44
CA LYS A 163 -34.91 -2.16 -4.17
C LYS A 163 -35.88 -2.92 -3.28
N GLN A 164 -35.98 -4.24 -3.47
CA GLN A 164 -36.81 -5.08 -2.62
C GLN A 164 -36.24 -5.17 -1.20
N VAL A 165 -34.93 -5.22 -1.04
CA VAL A 165 -34.31 -5.21 0.28
C VAL A 165 -34.51 -3.88 0.96
N LEU A 166 -34.24 -2.74 0.30
CA LEU A 166 -34.42 -1.40 0.88
C LEU A 166 -35.84 -1.16 1.41
N SER A 167 -36.87 -1.76 0.79
CA SER A 167 -38.26 -1.64 1.25
C SER A 167 -38.65 -2.60 2.37
N LEU A 168 -37.98 -3.75 2.49
CA LEU A 168 -38.28 -4.78 3.50
C LEU A 168 -37.31 -4.78 4.68
N TYR A 169 -36.17 -4.10 4.56
CA TYR A 169 -35.15 -4.01 5.58
C TYR A 169 -35.59 -3.03 6.68
N ASP A 170 -35.39 -3.45 7.93
CA ASP A 170 -35.62 -2.58 9.08
C ASP A 170 -34.29 -1.96 9.48
N PHE A 171 -34.11 -0.67 9.15
CA PHE A 171 -32.89 0.07 9.44
C PHE A 171 -32.70 0.37 10.94
N GLY A 172 -33.71 0.11 11.78
CA GLY A 172 -33.63 0.44 13.21
C GLY A 172 -33.56 1.95 13.46
N THR A 173 -33.11 2.32 14.67
CA THR A 173 -32.89 3.72 15.05
C THR A 173 -31.44 4.11 14.77
N GLU A 174 -31.23 5.36 14.38
CA GLU A 174 -29.91 5.94 14.09
C GLU A 174 -28.97 5.73 15.27
N TYR A 175 -27.80 5.14 15.01
CA TYR A 175 -26.89 4.69 16.05
C TYR A 175 -25.91 5.76 16.51
N TYR A 176 -25.69 6.84 15.76
CA TYR A 176 -24.95 8.00 16.25
C TYR A 176 -25.84 8.97 17.02
N ASN A 177 -25.28 9.59 18.05
CA ASN A 177 -25.95 10.67 18.76
C ASN A 177 -26.11 11.92 17.85
N GLN A 178 -27.06 12.81 18.21
CA GLN A 178 -27.33 14.02 17.42
C GLN A 178 -26.11 14.96 17.36
N THR A 179 -25.24 14.91 18.36
CA THR A 179 -24.03 15.73 18.44
C THR A 179 -23.04 15.38 17.34
N ILE A 180 -22.72 14.08 17.17
CA ILE A 180 -21.81 13.57 16.14
C ILE A 180 -22.39 13.86 14.75
N LEU A 181 -23.70 13.65 14.55
CA LEU A 181 -24.35 13.91 13.26
C LEU A 181 -24.28 15.39 12.86
N LYS A 182 -24.67 16.30 13.76
CA LYS A 182 -24.69 17.74 13.47
C LYS A 182 -23.29 18.32 13.29
N LYS A 183 -22.34 17.92 14.14
CA LYS A 183 -20.96 18.43 14.09
C LYS A 183 -20.23 18.02 12.80
N ASN A 184 -20.48 16.79 12.33
CA ASN A 184 -19.82 16.26 11.14
C ASN A 184 -20.62 16.44 9.84
N ASN A 185 -21.80 17.06 9.90
CA ASN A 185 -22.74 17.23 8.76
C ASN A 185 -23.09 15.90 8.08
N LEU A 186 -23.46 14.91 8.89
CA LEU A 186 -23.78 13.56 8.44
C LEU A 186 -25.30 13.37 8.30
N ILE A 187 -25.71 12.67 7.25
CA ILE A 187 -27.11 12.25 7.07
C ILE A 187 -27.37 10.92 7.80
N PRO A 188 -28.64 10.59 8.12
CA PRO A 188 -28.98 9.31 8.75
C PRO A 188 -28.58 8.09 7.91
N GLU A 189 -28.31 6.96 8.55
CA GLU A 189 -27.87 5.71 7.91
C GLU A 189 -28.82 5.28 6.77
N ARG A 190 -30.12 5.27 7.05
CA ARG A 190 -31.13 4.88 6.07
C ARG A 190 -31.07 5.73 4.81
N GLU A 191 -30.99 7.05 4.98
CA GLU A 191 -30.91 8.01 3.88
C GLU A 191 -29.62 7.80 3.07
N ALA A 192 -28.48 7.55 3.75
CA ALA A 192 -27.22 7.28 3.09
C ALA A 192 -27.23 5.99 2.26
N VAL A 193 -27.77 4.90 2.81
CA VAL A 193 -27.83 3.61 2.11
C VAL A 193 -28.83 3.64 0.96
N GLU A 194 -29.99 4.29 1.13
CA GLU A 194 -30.94 4.46 0.02
C GLU A 194 -30.33 5.31 -1.11
N THR A 195 -29.68 6.42 -0.75
CA THR A 195 -29.11 7.38 -1.71
C THR A 195 -27.86 6.85 -2.40
N ILE A 196 -26.98 6.08 -1.73
CA ILE A 196 -25.81 5.49 -2.41
C ILE A 196 -26.27 4.50 -3.49
N HIS A 197 -27.32 3.71 -3.24
CA HIS A 197 -27.81 2.77 -4.25
C HIS A 197 -28.60 3.45 -5.36
N PHE A 198 -29.41 4.47 -5.02
CA PHE A 198 -30.29 5.16 -5.96
C PHE A 198 -30.26 6.68 -5.72
N PRO A 199 -29.19 7.37 -6.15
CA PRO A 199 -29.06 8.80 -5.93
C PRO A 199 -29.96 9.60 -6.87
N ASP A 200 -30.60 10.64 -6.33
CA ASP A 200 -31.40 11.59 -7.11
C ASP A 200 -30.51 12.55 -7.91
N ASP A 201 -29.45 13.05 -7.28
CA ASP A 201 -28.47 13.95 -7.87
C ASP A 201 -27.04 13.65 -7.38
N TYR A 202 -26.07 14.35 -7.97
CA TYR A 202 -24.65 14.16 -7.64
C TYR A 202 -24.30 14.67 -6.23
N ASP A 203 -24.98 15.72 -5.75
CA ASP A 203 -24.72 16.30 -4.43
C ASP A 203 -25.21 15.40 -3.29
N ALA A 204 -26.37 14.76 -3.46
CA ALA A 204 -26.89 13.73 -2.57
C ALA A 204 -25.97 12.50 -2.58
N LEU A 205 -25.48 12.09 -3.75
CA LEU A 205 -24.50 11.00 -3.86
C LEU A 205 -23.22 11.31 -3.05
N ILE A 206 -22.68 12.53 -3.16
CA ILE A 206 -21.49 12.95 -2.39
C ILE A 206 -21.76 12.87 -0.89
N ARG A 207 -22.93 13.35 -0.42
CA ARG A 207 -23.31 13.31 0.99
C ARG A 207 -23.47 11.88 1.52
N ALA A 208 -24.14 11.02 0.75
CA ALA A 208 -24.32 9.61 1.09
C ALA A 208 -22.99 8.85 1.12
N ARG A 209 -22.14 9.06 0.12
CA ARG A 209 -20.78 8.52 0.09
C ARG A 209 -19.99 8.96 1.31
N ARG A 210 -19.99 10.27 1.62
CA ARG A 210 -19.27 10.82 2.78
C ARG A 210 -19.70 10.16 4.09
N ARG A 211 -21.00 9.92 4.27
CA ARG A 211 -21.53 9.22 5.45
C ARG A 211 -20.99 7.79 5.56
N ILE A 212 -21.08 7.00 4.50
CA ILE A 212 -20.60 5.60 4.52
C ILE A 212 -19.10 5.53 4.75
N VAL A 213 -18.33 6.41 4.10
CA VAL A 213 -16.87 6.50 4.29
C VAL A 213 -16.53 6.90 5.73
N PHE A 214 -17.28 7.83 6.31
CA PHE A 214 -17.12 8.20 7.72
C PHE A 214 -17.37 7.00 8.64
N ASP A 215 -18.43 6.23 8.41
CA ASP A 215 -18.79 5.08 9.25
C ASP A 215 -17.72 3.97 9.19
N GLU A 216 -17.18 3.71 8.00
CA GLU A 216 -16.07 2.77 7.80
C GLU A 216 -14.80 3.22 8.56
N PHE A 217 -14.42 4.49 8.44
CA PHE A 217 -13.25 5.03 9.13
C PHE A 217 -13.46 5.14 10.64
N PHE A 218 -14.65 5.52 11.09
CA PHE A 218 -14.98 5.66 12.50
C PHE A 218 -14.91 4.32 13.22
N SER A 219 -15.57 3.29 12.68
CA SER A 219 -15.57 1.94 13.26
C SER A 219 -14.15 1.37 13.33
N PHE A 220 -13.38 1.58 12.26
CA PHE A 220 -11.99 1.17 12.19
C PHE A 220 -11.12 1.87 13.25
N LEU A 221 -11.17 3.21 13.32
CA LEU A 221 -10.36 4.00 14.25
C LEU A 221 -10.75 3.74 15.71
N PHE A 222 -12.04 3.53 15.99
CA PHE A 222 -12.52 3.17 17.32
C PHE A 222 -11.93 1.83 17.77
N LEU A 223 -12.00 0.81 16.92
CA LEU A 223 -11.48 -0.53 17.24
C LEU A 223 -9.97 -0.51 17.45
N MET A 224 -9.24 0.24 16.62
CA MET A 224 -7.79 0.45 16.79
C MET A 224 -7.44 1.13 18.12
N ARG A 225 -8.15 2.20 18.49
CA ARG A 225 -7.87 2.91 19.75
C ARG A 225 -8.22 2.10 20.98
N LYS A 226 -9.31 1.33 20.93
CA LYS A 226 -9.67 0.41 22.01
C LYS A 226 -8.66 -0.72 22.18
N ASN A 227 -8.13 -1.25 21.07
CA ASN A 227 -7.03 -2.22 21.12
C ASN A 227 -5.75 -1.60 21.69
N ARG A 228 -5.46 -0.35 21.33
CA ARG A 228 -4.33 0.39 21.90
C ARG A 228 -4.49 0.61 23.40
N GLU A 229 -5.67 0.99 23.89
CA GLU A 229 -5.94 1.11 25.34
C GLU A 229 -5.73 -0.24 26.06
N PHE A 230 -6.11 -1.35 25.43
CA PHE A 230 -5.83 -2.68 25.96
C PHE A 230 -4.32 -3.00 26.01
N CYS A 231 -3.55 -2.60 24.99
CA CYS A 231 -2.08 -2.69 25.02
C CYS A 231 -1.47 -1.76 26.08
N GLU A 232 -2.03 -0.57 26.27
CA GLU A 232 -1.64 0.39 27.32
C GLU A 232 -1.96 -0.15 28.74
N GLN A 233 -2.80 -1.20 28.88
CA GLN A 233 -3.03 -1.92 30.15
C GLN A 233 -2.05 -3.06 30.41
N LEU A 234 -1.16 -3.40 29.46
CA LEU A 234 -0.13 -4.41 29.69
C LEU A 234 0.90 -3.86 30.68
N SER A 235 0.78 -4.30 31.94
CA SER A 235 1.70 -3.92 33.02
C SER A 235 3.15 -4.18 32.61
N ASN A 236 3.98 -3.17 32.77
CA ASN A 236 5.42 -3.28 32.63
C ASN A 236 6.00 -4.11 33.78
N SER A 237 6.54 -5.28 33.44
CA SER A 237 7.23 -6.17 34.39
C SER A 237 8.70 -5.77 34.62
N HIS A 238 9.22 -4.83 33.82
CA HIS A 238 10.61 -4.42 33.75
C HIS A 238 10.78 -2.88 33.70
N PRO A 239 10.28 -2.12 34.71
CA PRO A 239 10.44 -0.67 34.73
C PRO A 239 11.92 -0.27 34.76
N MET A 240 12.32 0.56 33.80
CA MET A 240 13.71 0.98 33.63
C MET A 240 13.92 2.41 34.15
N MET A 241 15.07 2.65 34.79
CA MET A 241 15.49 3.99 35.22
C MET A 241 16.54 4.56 34.27
N GLU A 242 16.58 5.88 34.15
CA GLU A 242 17.62 6.57 33.38
C GLU A 242 18.98 6.37 34.06
N THR A 243 19.96 5.91 33.29
CA THR A 243 21.31 5.62 33.76
C THR A 243 22.32 6.59 33.14
N ALA A 244 23.39 6.90 33.90
CA ALA A 244 24.47 7.77 33.45
C ALA A 244 25.19 7.26 32.19
N ASP A 245 25.12 5.95 31.91
CA ASP A 245 25.72 5.34 30.71
C ASP A 245 25.13 5.90 29.42
N THR A 246 23.81 6.14 29.40
CA THR A 246 23.14 6.72 28.22
C THR A 246 23.59 8.15 27.96
N VAL A 247 23.74 8.95 29.02
CA VAL A 247 24.21 10.35 28.95
C VAL A 247 25.67 10.41 28.47
N ARG A 248 26.54 9.57 29.05
CA ARG A 248 27.95 9.48 28.65
C ARG A 248 28.11 9.07 27.20
N PHE A 249 27.31 8.10 26.74
CA PHE A 249 27.36 7.68 25.35
C PHE A 249 26.94 8.81 24.42
N LEU A 250 25.86 9.54 24.74
CA LEU A 250 25.42 10.71 23.96
C LEU A 250 26.51 11.80 23.85
N GLU A 251 27.20 12.11 24.94
CA GLU A 251 28.28 13.10 24.96
C GLU A 251 29.52 12.67 24.15
N GLN A 252 29.75 11.36 24.01
CA GLN A 252 30.90 10.80 23.29
C GLN A 252 30.61 10.54 21.81
N LEU A 253 29.38 10.73 21.34
CA LEU A 253 29.05 10.55 19.93
C LEU A 253 29.79 11.57 19.05
N PRO A 254 30.30 11.14 17.88
CA PRO A 254 31.02 12.03 16.97
C PRO A 254 30.10 13.04 16.25
N PHE A 255 28.79 13.00 16.50
CA PHE A 255 27.78 13.87 15.91
C PHE A 255 26.69 14.16 16.96
N PRO A 256 26.08 15.35 16.93
CA PRO A 256 24.91 15.65 17.75
C PRO A 256 23.67 14.96 17.18
N LEU A 257 22.70 14.65 18.05
CA LEU A 257 21.37 14.24 17.61
C LEU A 257 20.62 15.42 16.97
N THR A 258 19.74 15.13 16.02
CA THR A 258 18.80 16.12 15.49
C THR A 258 17.67 16.41 16.49
N LYS A 259 16.95 17.52 16.34
CA LYS A 259 15.83 17.84 17.24
C LYS A 259 14.74 16.78 17.16
N ALA A 260 14.52 16.25 15.95
CA ALA A 260 13.61 15.12 15.74
C ALA A 260 14.07 13.87 16.49
N GLN A 261 15.37 13.53 16.45
CA GLN A 261 15.93 12.39 17.19
C GLN A 261 15.85 12.59 18.71
N GLU A 262 16.14 13.80 19.22
CA GLU A 262 16.03 14.13 20.65
C GLU A 262 14.59 13.98 21.16
N LYS A 263 13.62 14.44 20.37
CA LYS A 263 12.20 14.28 20.68
C LYS A 263 11.82 12.80 20.77
N VAL A 264 12.17 12.00 19.75
CA VAL A 264 11.85 10.57 19.74
C VAL A 264 12.58 9.83 20.86
N TRP A 265 13.83 10.20 21.17
CA TRP A 265 14.55 9.63 22.31
C TRP A 265 13.84 9.91 23.63
N LYS A 266 13.36 11.13 23.84
CA LYS A 266 12.58 11.49 25.03
C LYS A 266 11.30 10.65 25.15
N GLU A 267 10.56 10.47 24.04
CA GLU A 267 9.36 9.62 24.00
C GLU A 267 9.68 8.15 24.35
N ILE A 268 10.78 7.60 23.83
CA ILE A 268 11.22 6.23 24.16
C ILE A 268 11.59 6.10 25.64
N LYS A 269 12.31 7.08 26.20
CA LYS A 269 12.68 7.07 27.62
C LYS A 269 11.45 7.08 28.53
N GLU A 270 10.48 7.96 28.23
CA GLU A 270 9.23 8.05 28.99
C GLU A 270 8.47 6.72 28.95
N ASP A 271 8.42 6.05 27.80
CA ASP A 271 7.76 4.74 27.67
C ASP A 271 8.51 3.60 28.38
N LEU A 272 9.85 3.57 28.34
CA LEU A 272 10.65 2.54 29.03
C LEU A 272 10.57 2.66 30.56
N SER A 273 10.37 3.87 31.07
CA SER A 273 10.16 4.14 32.50
C SER A 273 8.69 4.09 32.94
N SER A 274 7.76 3.93 32.00
CA SER A 274 6.33 3.87 32.25
C SER A 274 5.91 2.58 32.97
N PRO A 275 4.83 2.59 33.77
CA PRO A 275 4.21 1.37 34.30
C PRO A 275 3.57 0.48 33.23
N CYS A 276 3.52 0.91 31.97
CA CYS A 276 2.93 0.18 30.85
C CYS A 276 4.00 -0.24 29.84
N CYS A 277 3.79 -1.37 29.15
CA CYS A 277 4.70 -1.84 28.12
C CYS A 277 4.69 -0.89 26.90
N MET A 278 5.87 -0.62 26.34
CA MET A 278 6.01 0.21 25.14
C MET A 278 5.61 -0.60 23.91
N ASN A 279 4.85 0.00 23.00
CA ASN A 279 4.61 -0.54 21.67
C ASN A 279 4.71 0.58 20.62
N ARG A 280 5.92 0.80 20.08
CA ARG A 280 6.24 2.03 19.32
C ARG A 280 6.85 1.75 17.95
N LEU A 281 6.42 2.49 16.94
CA LEU A 281 6.99 2.55 15.59
C LEU A 281 7.79 3.85 15.43
N ILE A 282 9.11 3.72 15.26
CA ILE A 282 9.97 4.79 14.78
C ILE A 282 9.96 4.78 13.26
N GLN A 283 9.51 5.88 12.70
CA GLN A 283 9.47 6.11 11.28
C GLN A 283 10.46 7.22 10.90
N GLY A 284 11.26 6.98 9.87
CA GLY A 284 12.15 8.01 9.35
C GLY A 284 12.76 7.58 8.03
N ASP A 285 13.29 8.54 7.28
CA ASP A 285 13.93 8.26 5.99
C ASP A 285 15.19 7.36 6.16
N VAL A 286 15.65 6.70 5.10
CA VAL A 286 16.90 5.95 5.07
C VAL A 286 18.05 6.89 5.45
N GLY A 287 18.78 6.58 6.52
CA GLY A 287 19.88 7.42 7.01
C GLY A 287 19.47 8.58 7.93
N SER A 288 18.20 8.65 8.36
CA SER A 288 17.74 9.55 9.45
C SER A 288 18.26 9.17 10.84
N GLY A 289 19.12 8.15 10.95
CA GLY A 289 19.74 7.75 12.21
C GLY A 289 18.87 6.89 13.14
N LYS A 290 17.78 6.27 12.67
CA LYS A 290 16.91 5.37 13.50
C LYS A 290 17.69 4.38 14.39
N THR A 291 18.76 3.80 13.85
CA THR A 291 19.60 2.82 14.56
C THR A 291 20.22 3.40 15.84
N ILE A 292 20.57 4.68 15.91
CA ILE A 292 21.15 5.25 17.14
C ILE A 292 20.14 5.26 18.29
N LEU A 293 18.86 5.52 17.99
CA LEU A 293 17.78 5.50 18.98
C LEU A 293 17.54 4.09 19.50
N ALA A 294 17.61 3.08 18.64
CA ALA A 294 17.56 1.68 19.04
C ALA A 294 18.75 1.31 19.95
N VAL A 295 19.97 1.73 19.61
CA VAL A 295 21.16 1.47 20.44
C VAL A 295 21.05 2.13 21.81
N LEU A 296 20.53 3.38 21.88
CA LEU A 296 20.28 4.07 23.15
C LEU A 296 19.25 3.34 24.01
N ALA A 297 18.15 2.88 23.41
CA ALA A 297 17.13 2.11 24.10
C ALA A 297 17.69 0.78 24.64
N LEU A 298 18.45 0.05 23.82
CA LEU A 298 19.11 -1.20 24.22
C LEU A 298 20.16 -0.96 25.33
N LEU A 299 20.88 0.17 25.29
CA LEU A 299 21.84 0.55 26.33
C LEU A 299 21.14 0.79 27.68
N MET A 300 20.02 1.50 27.66
CA MET A 300 19.20 1.71 28.85
C MET A 300 18.69 0.37 29.42
N THR A 301 18.24 -0.54 28.56
CA THR A 301 17.84 -1.90 28.96
C THR A 301 18.97 -2.69 29.61
N ALA A 302 20.15 -2.72 28.96
CA ALA A 302 21.32 -3.41 29.48
C ALA A 302 21.81 -2.80 30.81
N ALA A 303 21.72 -1.49 30.98
CA ALA A 303 22.16 -0.78 32.19
C ALA A 303 21.27 -1.03 33.40
N ASN A 304 20.01 -1.40 33.15
CA ASN A 304 19.07 -1.84 34.18
C ASN A 304 19.18 -3.35 34.48
N GLY A 305 20.15 -4.05 33.87
CA GLY A 305 20.38 -5.49 34.12
C GLY A 305 19.44 -6.42 33.36
N TYR A 306 18.72 -5.92 32.36
CA TYR A 306 17.83 -6.70 31.51
C TYR A 306 18.47 -7.05 30.17
N GLN A 307 17.89 -8.02 29.47
CA GLN A 307 18.30 -8.41 28.11
C GLN A 307 17.50 -7.64 27.06
N GLY A 308 18.19 -7.14 26.04
CA GLY A 308 17.60 -6.57 24.84
C GLY A 308 17.85 -7.45 23.61
N ALA A 309 16.93 -7.47 22.66
CA ALA A 309 17.08 -8.17 21.38
C ALA A 309 16.92 -7.20 20.19
N LEU A 310 17.80 -7.31 19.19
CA LEU A 310 17.71 -6.59 17.92
C LEU A 310 17.56 -7.59 16.77
N MET A 311 16.38 -7.59 16.15
CA MET A 311 16.07 -8.43 15.00
C MET A 311 16.26 -7.66 13.68
N ALA A 312 17.11 -8.20 12.81
CA ALA A 312 17.39 -7.66 11.49
C ALA A 312 16.82 -8.56 10.37
N PRO A 313 16.43 -8.01 9.20
CA PRO A 313 15.78 -8.74 8.10
C PRO A 313 16.66 -9.78 7.42
N THR A 314 17.98 -9.65 7.55
CA THR A 314 18.94 -10.52 6.88
C THR A 314 20.17 -10.73 7.75
N GLU A 315 20.88 -11.82 7.51
CA GLU A 315 22.10 -12.15 8.26
C GLU A 315 23.17 -11.09 8.08
N VAL A 316 23.29 -10.53 6.87
CA VAL A 316 24.25 -9.46 6.55
C VAL A 316 24.00 -8.23 7.42
N LEU A 317 22.75 -7.79 7.57
CA LEU A 317 22.40 -6.67 8.44
C LEU A 317 22.60 -7.00 9.92
N ALA A 318 22.30 -8.23 10.34
CA ALA A 318 22.54 -8.66 11.71
C ALA A 318 24.03 -8.61 12.06
N ILE A 319 24.90 -9.11 11.17
CA ILE A 319 26.36 -9.06 11.32
C ILE A 319 26.85 -7.61 11.37
N GLN A 320 26.38 -6.76 10.47
CA GLN A 320 26.76 -5.35 10.45
C GLN A 320 26.38 -4.61 11.75
N HIS A 321 25.16 -4.84 12.26
CA HIS A 321 24.72 -4.28 13.54
C HIS A 321 25.57 -4.82 14.69
N TYR A 322 25.89 -6.12 14.68
CA TYR A 322 26.75 -6.75 15.69
C TYR A 322 28.16 -6.16 15.70
N GLU A 323 28.80 -6.00 14.54
CA GLU A 323 30.13 -5.40 14.42
C GLU A 323 30.14 -3.95 14.89
N THR A 324 29.17 -3.15 14.43
CA THR A 324 29.06 -1.72 14.80
C THR A 324 28.85 -1.55 16.31
N ILE A 325 27.97 -2.34 16.91
CA ILE A 325 27.69 -2.25 18.35
C ILE A 325 28.87 -2.78 19.18
N THR A 326 29.57 -3.81 18.71
CA THR A 326 30.77 -4.33 19.36
C THR A 326 31.90 -3.30 19.33
N GLU A 327 32.08 -2.59 18.22
CA GLU A 327 33.03 -1.47 18.11
C GLU A 327 32.67 -0.34 19.09
N TYR A 328 31.40 0.05 19.15
CA TYR A 328 30.94 1.06 20.13
C TYR A 328 31.14 0.60 21.57
N ALA A 329 30.87 -0.67 21.87
CA ALA A 329 31.09 -1.22 23.20
C ALA A 329 32.56 -1.14 23.61
N GLY A 330 33.49 -1.50 22.72
CA GLY A 330 34.92 -1.41 22.97
C GLY A 330 35.43 0.03 23.06
N LYS A 331 35.03 0.90 22.13
CA LYS A 331 35.52 2.28 22.01
C LYS A 331 35.07 3.17 23.17
N TYR A 332 33.82 3.03 23.59
CA TYR A 332 33.20 3.87 24.62
C TYR A 332 33.07 3.16 25.98
N GLY A 333 33.56 1.92 26.09
CA GLY A 333 33.52 1.15 27.34
C GLY A 333 32.10 0.82 27.79
N LEU A 334 31.19 0.57 26.85
CA LEU A 334 29.79 0.27 27.17
C LEU A 334 29.68 -1.11 27.81
N ILE A 335 28.70 -1.27 28.69
CA ILE A 335 28.36 -2.52 29.39
C ILE A 335 27.81 -3.63 28.46
N PHE A 336 27.74 -3.40 27.16
CA PHE A 336 27.20 -4.36 26.21
C PHE A 336 28.06 -5.64 26.14
N ARG A 337 27.36 -6.77 26.17
CA ARG A 337 27.87 -8.12 25.92
C ARG A 337 27.07 -8.70 24.76
N PRO A 338 27.32 -8.20 23.52
CA PRO A 338 26.53 -8.59 22.37
C PRO A 338 26.83 -10.03 21.96
N VAL A 339 25.80 -10.76 21.54
CA VAL A 339 25.93 -12.07 20.87
C VAL A 339 25.18 -12.06 19.55
N LEU A 340 25.73 -12.76 18.55
CA LEU A 340 25.11 -12.92 17.24
C LEU A 340 24.39 -14.27 17.16
N LEU A 341 23.14 -14.27 16.67
CA LEU A 341 22.38 -15.48 16.37
C LEU A 341 21.78 -15.41 14.96
N VAL A 342 22.43 -16.09 14.01
CA VAL A 342 21.99 -16.17 12.60
C VAL A 342 21.82 -17.62 12.13
N GLY A 343 21.11 -17.81 11.01
CA GLY A 343 20.76 -19.12 10.47
C GLY A 343 21.97 -19.91 9.99
N SER A 344 22.98 -19.23 9.44
CA SER A 344 24.23 -19.80 8.92
C SER A 344 25.19 -20.36 9.99
N MET A 345 24.99 -20.07 11.28
CA MET A 345 25.84 -20.58 12.35
C MET A 345 25.75 -22.11 12.49
N SER A 346 26.88 -22.73 12.84
CA SER A 346 26.96 -24.17 13.10
C SER A 346 26.15 -24.57 14.35
N SER A 347 25.77 -25.85 14.43
CA SER A 347 25.03 -26.36 15.58
C SER A 347 25.79 -26.23 16.91
N LYS A 348 27.13 -26.27 16.87
CA LYS A 348 27.98 -26.10 18.05
C LYS A 348 27.98 -24.65 18.54
N GLU A 349 28.14 -23.69 17.64
CA GLU A 349 28.09 -22.26 17.95
C GLU A 349 26.71 -21.85 18.48
N LYS A 350 25.62 -22.29 17.83
CA LYS A 350 24.26 -22.02 18.30
C LYS A 350 24.04 -22.53 19.73
N LYS A 351 24.53 -23.73 20.06
CA LYS A 351 24.39 -24.30 21.41
C LYS A 351 25.12 -23.47 22.47
N GLN A 352 26.28 -22.92 22.13
CA GLN A 352 27.02 -22.03 23.02
C GLN A 352 26.26 -20.71 23.24
N VAL A 353 25.77 -20.09 22.15
CA VAL A 353 25.00 -18.85 22.22
C VAL A 353 23.70 -19.05 23.02
N TYR A 354 22.98 -20.15 22.83
CA TYR A 354 21.79 -20.46 23.64
C TYR A 354 22.11 -20.55 25.13
N GLY A 355 23.26 -21.13 25.50
CA GLY A 355 23.71 -21.16 26.88
C GLY A 355 23.95 -19.76 27.46
N GLN A 356 24.59 -18.88 26.70
CA GLN A 356 24.86 -17.48 27.11
C GLN A 356 23.59 -16.64 27.23
N ILE A 357 22.60 -16.87 26.36
CA ILE A 357 21.31 -16.16 26.42
C ILE A 357 20.52 -16.64 27.65
N ALA A 358 20.44 -17.95 27.87
CA ALA A 358 19.69 -18.52 28.98
C ALA A 358 20.33 -18.23 30.35
N SER A 359 21.65 -18.11 30.42
CA SER A 359 22.37 -17.76 31.66
C SER A 359 22.31 -16.27 32.01
N GLY A 360 21.91 -15.41 31.07
CA GLY A 360 21.99 -13.95 31.23
C GLY A 360 23.39 -13.36 31.05
N GLU A 361 24.38 -14.15 30.61
CA GLU A 361 25.74 -13.67 30.34
C GLU A 361 25.73 -12.64 29.19
N ALA A 362 24.88 -12.87 28.20
CA ALA A 362 24.60 -11.93 27.12
C ALA A 362 23.46 -10.97 27.51
N ASN A 363 23.69 -9.66 27.46
CA ASN A 363 22.65 -8.64 27.69
C ASN A 363 22.10 -8.02 26.40
N LEU A 364 22.74 -8.29 25.26
CA LEU A 364 22.27 -7.84 23.95
C LEU A 364 22.37 -8.99 22.94
N ILE A 365 21.24 -9.35 22.33
CA ILE A 365 21.14 -10.43 21.36
C ILE A 365 20.80 -9.85 20.00
N ILE A 366 21.66 -10.01 19.01
CA ILE A 366 21.46 -9.50 17.65
C ILE A 366 21.30 -10.69 16.71
N GLY A 367 20.29 -10.67 15.84
CA GLY A 367 20.02 -11.82 15.00
C GLY A 367 18.94 -11.63 13.96
N THR A 368 18.63 -12.70 13.24
CA THR A 368 17.51 -12.75 12.29
C THR A 368 16.28 -13.40 12.94
N HIS A 369 15.36 -13.94 12.13
CA HIS A 369 14.22 -14.75 12.60
C HIS A 369 14.63 -15.92 13.53
N ALA A 370 15.92 -16.28 13.57
CA ALA A 370 16.48 -17.24 14.53
C ALA A 370 16.19 -16.88 16.00
N LEU A 371 16.04 -15.59 16.34
CA LEU A 371 15.71 -15.11 17.68
C LEU A 371 14.34 -15.61 18.18
N ILE A 372 13.41 -15.88 17.26
CA ILE A 372 12.02 -16.27 17.55
C ILE A 372 11.86 -17.79 17.65
N GLN A 373 12.86 -18.59 17.29
CA GLN A 373 12.76 -20.05 17.32
C GLN A 373 12.57 -20.59 18.74
N GLU A 374 11.69 -21.57 18.96
CA GLU A 374 11.32 -22.10 20.29
C GLU A 374 12.51 -22.46 21.20
N LYS A 375 13.65 -22.84 20.63
CA LYS A 375 14.86 -23.23 21.37
C LYS A 375 15.54 -22.09 22.13
N VAL A 376 15.27 -20.82 21.79
CA VAL A 376 15.90 -19.66 22.43
C VAL A 376 15.10 -19.28 23.68
N GLN A 377 15.71 -19.47 24.85
CA GLN A 377 15.17 -19.08 26.15
C GLN A 377 15.98 -17.90 26.70
N TYR A 378 15.29 -16.82 27.04
CA TYR A 378 15.89 -15.62 27.62
C TYR A 378 15.78 -15.65 29.13
N ALA A 379 16.77 -15.10 29.83
CA ALA A 379 16.73 -14.93 31.27
C ALA A 379 15.80 -13.77 31.69
N SER A 380 15.91 -12.62 31.01
CA SER A 380 15.16 -11.39 31.35
C SER A 380 14.99 -10.45 30.15
N LEU A 381 14.34 -10.95 29.08
CA LEU A 381 14.07 -10.15 27.88
C LEU A 381 13.07 -9.03 28.19
N ALA A 382 13.53 -7.79 28.16
CA ALA A 382 12.72 -6.61 28.47
C ALA A 382 12.48 -5.68 27.29
N LEU A 383 13.35 -5.69 26.27
CA LEU A 383 13.19 -4.85 25.07
C LEU A 383 13.46 -5.67 23.79
N VAL A 384 12.55 -5.51 22.84
CA VAL A 384 12.64 -6.06 21.49
C VAL A 384 12.68 -4.93 20.50
N VAL A 385 13.73 -4.88 19.68
CA VAL A 385 13.84 -3.97 18.55
C VAL A 385 13.76 -4.76 17.25
N THR A 386 12.91 -4.31 16.33
CA THR A 386 12.78 -4.90 14.98
C THR A 386 13.10 -3.86 13.90
N ASP A 387 14.02 -4.19 12.99
CA ASP A 387 14.44 -3.33 11.89
C ASP A 387 13.80 -3.77 10.56
N GLU A 388 13.31 -2.81 9.76
CA GLU A 388 12.67 -3.02 8.45
C GLU A 388 11.48 -4.00 8.47
N GLN A 389 10.43 -3.63 9.23
CA GLN A 389 9.26 -4.46 9.52
C GLN A 389 8.56 -5.07 8.29
N HIS A 390 8.61 -4.47 7.10
CA HIS A 390 7.79 -4.89 5.94
C HIS A 390 8.01 -6.33 5.47
N ARG A 391 9.12 -6.95 5.86
CA ARG A 391 9.44 -8.34 5.52
C ARG A 391 9.01 -9.34 6.60
N PHE A 392 8.55 -8.86 7.76
CA PHE A 392 8.20 -9.67 8.92
C PHE A 392 6.69 -9.60 9.18
N GLY A 393 6.03 -10.76 9.16
CA GLY A 393 4.59 -10.85 9.41
C GLY A 393 4.23 -10.49 10.85
N VAL A 394 3.00 -9.98 11.05
CA VAL A 394 2.43 -9.61 12.37
C VAL A 394 2.63 -10.71 13.42
N ARG A 395 2.40 -11.97 13.04
CA ARG A 395 2.60 -13.19 13.86
C ARG A 395 3.98 -13.35 14.49
N GLN A 396 5.02 -12.93 13.79
CA GLN A 396 6.39 -13.08 14.29
C GLN A 396 6.67 -12.13 15.47
N ARG A 397 5.96 -11.00 15.56
CA ARG A 397 6.02 -10.07 16.69
C ARG A 397 5.44 -10.69 17.95
N GLU A 398 4.26 -11.29 17.84
CA GLU A 398 3.58 -11.92 18.98
C GLU A 398 4.40 -13.09 19.55
N HIS A 399 5.00 -13.91 18.68
CA HIS A 399 5.85 -15.02 19.12
C HIS A 399 7.10 -14.54 19.88
N LEU A 400 7.65 -13.38 19.54
CA LEU A 400 8.79 -12.83 20.27
C LEU A 400 8.34 -12.13 21.56
N ALA A 401 7.19 -11.45 21.54
CA ALA A 401 6.58 -10.85 22.73
C ALA A 401 6.21 -11.92 23.77
N GLY A 402 5.69 -13.08 23.32
CA GLY A 402 5.35 -14.21 24.18
C GLY A 402 6.54 -14.98 24.77
N LYS A 403 7.78 -14.69 24.33
CA LYS A 403 8.99 -15.25 24.93
C LYS A 403 9.52 -14.48 26.14
N GLY A 404 9.15 -13.20 26.25
CA GLY A 404 9.37 -12.41 27.45
C GLY A 404 8.09 -12.36 28.27
N ASN A 405 8.19 -12.00 29.55
CA ASN A 405 7.02 -11.70 30.35
C ASN A 405 6.58 -10.26 30.03
N THR A 406 5.93 -10.06 28.87
CA THR A 406 5.51 -8.77 28.29
C THR A 406 6.66 -7.76 28.09
N PRO A 407 7.59 -7.98 27.12
CA PRO A 407 8.67 -7.04 26.83
C PRO A 407 8.16 -5.79 26.10
N HIS A 408 8.91 -4.69 26.24
CA HIS A 408 8.75 -3.49 25.41
C HIS A 408 9.06 -3.80 23.94
N ILE A 409 8.27 -3.26 23.02
CA ILE A 409 8.40 -3.46 21.57
C ILE A 409 8.71 -2.12 20.89
N LEU A 410 9.83 -2.10 20.18
CA LEU A 410 10.26 -1.01 19.32
C LEU A 410 10.40 -1.50 17.88
N VAL A 411 9.76 -0.82 16.96
CA VAL A 411 9.78 -1.16 15.53
C VAL A 411 10.37 0.00 14.75
N MET A 412 11.25 -0.29 13.80
CA MET A 412 11.85 0.71 12.91
C MET A 412 11.46 0.42 11.47
N SER A 413 10.98 1.46 10.77
CA SER A 413 10.69 1.40 9.35
C SER A 413 11.53 2.42 8.59
N ALA A 414 12.15 2.00 7.48
CA ALA A 414 12.76 2.92 6.54
C ALA A 414 11.81 3.35 5.42
N THR A 415 10.63 2.72 5.25
CA THR A 415 9.62 3.26 4.33
C THR A 415 8.89 4.44 4.98
N PRO A 416 9.00 5.64 4.38
CA PRO A 416 8.28 6.81 4.85
C PRO A 416 6.83 6.74 4.36
N ILE A 417 6.03 5.87 4.95
CA ILE A 417 4.56 5.85 4.81
C ILE A 417 3.98 7.18 5.35
N PRO A 418 3.01 7.83 4.68
CA PRO A 418 2.36 9.01 5.25
C PRO A 418 1.79 8.69 6.64
N ARG A 419 1.98 9.58 7.61
CA ARG A 419 1.56 9.38 9.02
C ARG A 419 0.12 8.87 9.13
N THR A 420 -0.78 9.41 8.31
CA THR A 420 -2.19 9.02 8.26
C THR A 420 -2.37 7.54 7.89
N LEU A 421 -1.61 7.04 6.93
CA LEU A 421 -1.64 5.63 6.54
C LEU A 421 -0.92 4.74 7.58
N ALA A 422 0.13 5.25 8.22
CA ALA A 422 0.82 4.52 9.28
C ALA A 422 -0.10 4.29 10.50
N ILE A 423 -0.91 5.29 10.90
CA ILE A 423 -1.92 5.15 11.96
C ILE A 423 -2.95 4.08 11.62
N ILE A 424 -3.30 3.94 10.34
CA ILE A 424 -4.25 2.94 9.88
C ILE A 424 -3.60 1.55 9.82
N LEU A 425 -2.43 1.42 9.21
CA LEU A 425 -1.78 0.13 9.03
C LEU A 425 -1.20 -0.45 10.33
N TYR A 426 -0.85 0.43 11.28
CA TYR A 426 -0.17 0.07 12.53
C TYR A 426 -0.90 0.67 13.73
N GLY A 427 -2.23 0.69 13.72
CA GLY A 427 -3.06 1.34 14.73
C GLY A 427 -2.87 0.83 16.18
N ASP A 428 -2.15 -0.28 16.35
CA ASP A 428 -1.66 -0.85 17.61
C ASP A 428 -0.37 -0.18 18.14
N LEU A 429 0.34 0.60 17.31
CA LEU A 429 1.65 1.21 17.61
C LEU A 429 1.55 2.72 17.85
N HIS A 430 2.28 3.22 18.86
CA HIS A 430 2.59 4.65 18.97
C HIS A 430 3.58 5.05 17.88
N ILE A 431 3.26 6.08 17.09
CA ILE A 431 4.10 6.47 15.95
C ILE A 431 4.95 7.69 16.30
N SER A 432 6.27 7.51 16.22
CA SER A 432 7.28 8.56 16.31
C SER A 432 7.88 8.82 14.93
N VAL A 433 7.87 10.07 14.48
CA VAL A 433 8.38 10.46 13.16
C VAL A 433 9.70 11.24 13.32
N ILE A 434 10.71 10.83 12.56
CA ILE A 434 11.97 11.54 12.37
C ILE A 434 11.94 12.18 10.97
N ASP A 435 11.59 13.45 10.93
CA ASP A 435 11.46 14.28 9.73
C ASP A 435 12.72 15.11 9.40
N GLU A 436 13.74 15.06 10.26
CA GLU A 436 15.02 15.75 10.06
C GLU A 436 16.15 14.79 9.65
N MET A 437 16.96 15.18 8.66
CA MET A 437 18.20 14.49 8.32
C MET A 437 19.41 15.10 9.05
N PRO A 438 20.46 14.32 9.35
CA PRO A 438 21.70 14.85 9.92
C PRO A 438 22.35 15.93 9.02
N ALA A 439 22.87 17.00 9.63
CA ALA A 439 23.36 18.19 8.91
C ALA A 439 24.53 17.92 7.94
N ASP A 440 25.37 16.93 8.23
CA ASP A 440 26.55 16.60 7.41
C ASP A 440 26.23 15.83 6.13
N ARG A 441 24.95 15.53 5.87
CA ARG A 441 24.54 14.73 4.71
C ARG A 441 24.22 15.61 3.51
N LEU A 442 25.02 15.44 2.44
CA LEU A 442 24.78 16.11 1.18
C LEU A 442 23.52 15.55 0.48
N PRO A 443 22.65 16.41 -0.08
CA PRO A 443 21.48 15.95 -0.81
C PRO A 443 21.89 15.22 -2.10
N ILE A 444 21.20 14.13 -2.42
CA ILE A 444 21.46 13.36 -3.64
C ILE A 444 20.95 14.13 -4.85
N LYS A 445 21.77 14.20 -5.91
CA LYS A 445 21.38 14.84 -7.17
C LYS A 445 20.70 13.81 -8.07
N ASN A 446 19.40 13.99 -8.30
CA ASN A 446 18.59 13.07 -9.10
C ASN A 446 18.49 13.55 -10.55
N CYS A 447 18.44 12.60 -11.47
CA CYS A 447 18.20 12.86 -12.88
C CYS A 447 17.33 11.74 -13.45
N VAL A 448 16.23 12.12 -14.11
CA VAL A 448 15.32 11.19 -14.81
C VAL A 448 15.53 11.40 -16.29
N VAL A 449 15.87 10.33 -17.01
CA VAL A 449 16.29 10.41 -18.42
C VAL A 449 15.73 9.23 -19.22
N GLY A 450 15.57 9.43 -20.53
CA GLY A 450 15.27 8.34 -21.46
C GLY A 450 16.51 7.52 -21.83
N THR A 451 16.29 6.42 -22.56
CA THR A 451 17.35 5.49 -23.02
C THR A 451 18.44 6.16 -23.87
N ALA A 452 18.13 7.25 -24.57
CA ALA A 452 19.09 8.02 -25.37
C ALA A 452 20.23 8.62 -24.52
N TYR A 453 20.05 8.77 -23.21
CA TYR A 453 21.06 9.34 -22.30
C TYR A 453 22.13 8.33 -21.84
N ARG A 454 21.95 7.03 -22.13
CA ARG A 454 22.88 5.95 -21.69
C ARG A 454 24.36 6.23 -21.97
N PRO A 455 24.77 6.68 -23.18
CA PRO A 455 26.19 6.94 -23.45
C PRO A 455 26.78 8.03 -22.54
N LYS A 456 25.97 9.03 -22.19
CA LYS A 456 26.39 10.11 -21.28
C LYS A 456 26.44 9.64 -19.82
N ALA A 457 25.51 8.77 -19.41
CA ALA A 457 25.55 8.12 -18.11
C ALA A 457 26.81 7.25 -17.93
N TYR A 458 27.19 6.46 -18.94
CA TYR A 458 28.39 5.61 -18.87
C TYR A 458 29.69 6.42 -18.78
N LYS A 459 29.79 7.53 -19.52
CA LYS A 459 30.92 8.47 -19.40
C LYS A 459 30.99 9.08 -18.00
N PHE A 460 29.85 9.41 -17.41
CA PHE A 460 29.77 9.93 -16.04
C PHE A 460 30.21 8.89 -15.01
N ILE A 461 29.75 7.64 -15.16
CA ILE A 461 30.16 6.51 -14.32
C ILE A 461 31.68 6.30 -14.39
N ALA A 462 32.25 6.26 -15.59
CA ALA A 462 33.70 6.10 -15.77
C ALA A 462 34.49 7.22 -15.06
N GLY A 463 34.08 8.48 -15.22
CA GLY A 463 34.73 9.61 -14.56
C GLY A 463 34.60 9.63 -13.04
N GLU A 464 33.57 9.01 -12.47
CA GLU A 464 33.44 8.85 -11.01
C GLU A 464 34.33 7.69 -10.50
N VAL A 465 34.42 6.59 -11.25
CA VAL A 465 35.32 5.47 -10.95
C VAL A 465 36.79 5.89 -11.03
N GLU A 466 37.18 6.72 -12.01
CA GLU A 466 38.53 7.28 -12.10
C GLU A 466 38.93 8.12 -10.87
N LYS A 467 37.95 8.75 -10.21
CA LYS A 467 38.16 9.46 -8.92
C LYS A 467 38.24 8.51 -7.73
N GLY A 468 38.18 7.21 -7.98
CA GLY A 468 38.24 6.14 -7.00
C GLY A 468 36.94 5.82 -6.28
N ARG A 469 35.80 6.16 -6.89
CA ARG A 469 34.46 5.94 -6.34
C ARG A 469 33.82 4.69 -6.93
N GLN A 470 32.74 4.24 -6.33
CA GLN A 470 32.04 3.01 -6.75
C GLN A 470 30.61 3.29 -7.19
N VAL A 471 30.05 2.39 -7.99
CA VAL A 471 28.78 2.60 -8.67
C VAL A 471 27.86 1.39 -8.56
N TYR A 472 26.59 1.65 -8.26
CA TYR A 472 25.52 0.67 -8.33
C TYR A 472 24.73 0.81 -9.62
N VAL A 473 24.43 -0.31 -10.27
CA VAL A 473 23.54 -0.37 -11.43
C VAL A 473 22.42 -1.37 -11.15
N ILE A 474 21.18 -0.90 -11.06
CA ILE A 474 20.00 -1.71 -10.74
C ILE A 474 19.20 -2.00 -11.99
N CYS A 475 18.96 -3.28 -12.26
CA CYS A 475 18.09 -3.74 -13.34
C CYS A 475 16.79 -4.35 -12.76
N PRO A 476 15.63 -4.14 -13.38
CA PRO A 476 14.39 -4.78 -12.92
C PRO A 476 14.46 -6.29 -13.14
N GLN A 477 13.82 -7.01 -12.24
CA GLN A 477 13.57 -8.43 -12.44
C GLN A 477 12.49 -8.57 -13.52
N ILE A 478 12.82 -9.15 -14.67
CA ILE A 478 11.82 -9.48 -15.67
C ILE A 478 11.04 -10.70 -15.15
N ALA A 479 9.84 -10.44 -14.60
CA ALA A 479 8.76 -11.41 -14.65
C ALA A 479 8.24 -11.35 -16.09
N GLY A 480 8.55 -12.38 -16.88
CA GLY A 480 7.89 -12.54 -18.17
C GLY A 480 6.44 -12.86 -17.90
N ASP A 481 5.53 -11.98 -18.29
CA ASP A 481 4.17 -12.37 -18.63
C ASP A 481 4.24 -13.11 -19.97
N GLU A 482 4.77 -14.33 -19.96
CA GLU A 482 4.67 -15.30 -21.04
C GLU A 482 4.96 -16.69 -20.44
N GLU A 483 3.90 -17.50 -20.51
CA GLU A 483 3.70 -18.91 -20.19
C GLU A 483 4.87 -19.75 -19.64
N ASP A 484 4.54 -20.47 -18.56
CA ASP A 484 5.21 -21.64 -18.01
C ASP A 484 5.98 -22.48 -19.06
N THR A 485 7.26 -22.18 -19.23
CA THR A 485 8.24 -23.14 -19.77
C THR A 485 9.58 -22.92 -19.07
N GLU A 486 10.09 -24.01 -18.48
CA GLU A 486 11.43 -24.25 -17.93
C GLU A 486 12.34 -23.03 -17.71
N GLY A 487 12.58 -22.72 -16.43
CA GLY A 487 13.03 -21.42 -15.99
C GLY A 487 14.34 -20.91 -16.61
N SER A 488 14.32 -19.67 -17.12
CA SER A 488 15.41 -18.66 -17.00
C SER A 488 15.10 -17.26 -17.61
N PRO A 489 14.10 -16.46 -17.18
CA PRO A 489 14.00 -15.05 -17.64
C PRO A 489 14.81 -14.05 -16.79
N VAL A 490 15.22 -14.42 -15.57
CA VAL A 490 15.90 -13.51 -14.62
C VAL A 490 17.42 -13.47 -14.82
N LEU A 491 18.01 -14.54 -15.35
CA LEU A 491 19.47 -14.72 -15.42
C LEU A 491 20.10 -13.94 -16.57
N GLU A 492 19.43 -13.87 -17.72
CA GLU A 492 19.96 -13.25 -18.94
C GLU A 492 20.10 -11.73 -18.77
N ASN A 493 19.09 -11.03 -18.25
CA ASN A 493 19.10 -9.56 -18.23
C ASN A 493 20.21 -8.91 -17.40
N VAL A 494 20.61 -9.46 -16.25
CA VAL A 494 21.64 -8.86 -15.39
C VAL A 494 23.04 -9.19 -15.90
N VAL A 495 23.24 -10.43 -16.35
CA VAL A 495 24.53 -10.89 -16.89
C VAL A 495 24.80 -10.20 -18.22
N ASP A 496 23.83 -10.17 -19.12
CA ASP A 496 23.93 -9.47 -20.41
C ASP A 496 24.18 -7.98 -20.23
N TYR A 497 23.54 -7.35 -19.25
CA TYR A 497 23.75 -5.94 -18.97
C TYR A 497 25.13 -5.68 -18.36
N ALA A 498 25.62 -6.57 -17.49
CA ALA A 498 26.99 -6.51 -16.98
C ALA A 498 28.03 -6.67 -18.11
N GLU A 499 27.81 -7.59 -19.06
CA GLU A 499 28.67 -7.73 -20.24
C GLU A 499 28.61 -6.49 -21.15
N LYS A 500 27.42 -5.94 -21.39
CA LYS A 500 27.26 -4.67 -22.12
C LYS A 500 28.02 -3.53 -21.44
N LEU A 501 27.95 -3.43 -20.12
CA LEU A 501 28.71 -2.44 -19.36
C LEU A 501 30.22 -2.68 -19.43
N ARG A 502 30.69 -3.93 -19.34
CA ARG A 502 32.11 -4.28 -19.54
C ARG A 502 32.62 -3.85 -20.91
N ASN A 503 31.81 -3.98 -21.95
CA ASN A 503 32.17 -3.56 -23.30
C ASN A 503 32.07 -2.04 -23.51
N ALA A 504 31.19 -1.36 -22.77
CA ALA A 504 30.96 0.08 -22.90
C ALA A 504 31.87 0.94 -22.01
N LEU A 505 32.38 0.39 -20.90
CA LEU A 505 33.26 1.06 -19.96
C LEU A 505 34.75 0.79 -20.30
N PRO A 506 35.68 1.66 -19.87
CA PRO A 506 37.11 1.42 -20.02
C PRO A 506 37.55 0.07 -19.43
N PRO A 507 38.52 -0.64 -20.06
CA PRO A 507 38.93 -1.99 -19.67
C PRO A 507 39.58 -2.09 -18.28
N GLY A 508 39.95 -0.96 -17.67
CA GLY A 508 40.47 -0.90 -16.30
C GLY A 508 39.40 -0.94 -15.20
N ILE A 509 38.10 -0.82 -15.55
CA ILE A 509 37.00 -0.79 -14.59
C ILE A 509 36.52 -2.20 -14.29
N GLN A 510 36.52 -2.59 -13.01
CA GLN A 510 36.06 -3.90 -12.57
C GLN A 510 34.53 -3.90 -12.42
N VAL A 511 33.86 -4.63 -13.31
CA VAL A 511 32.39 -4.80 -13.31
C VAL A 511 32.02 -6.20 -12.86
N ALA A 512 31.22 -6.30 -11.80
CA ALA A 512 30.64 -7.56 -11.32
C ALA A 512 29.12 -7.51 -11.34
N PHE A 513 28.49 -8.68 -11.20
CA PHE A 513 27.04 -8.79 -11.12
C PHE A 513 26.58 -9.58 -9.91
N LEU A 514 25.38 -9.29 -9.42
CA LEU A 514 24.74 -9.98 -8.30
C LEU A 514 23.25 -10.19 -8.59
N HIS A 515 22.77 -11.44 -8.48
CA HIS A 515 21.35 -11.75 -8.66
C HIS A 515 20.77 -12.62 -7.54
N GLY A 516 19.44 -12.62 -7.40
CA GLY A 516 18.74 -13.25 -6.28
C GLY A 516 18.92 -14.77 -6.18
N LYS A 517 19.12 -15.44 -7.32
CA LYS A 517 19.34 -16.89 -7.39
C LYS A 517 20.77 -17.37 -7.04
N MET A 518 21.74 -16.46 -6.79
CA MET A 518 23.10 -16.86 -6.40
C MET A 518 23.11 -17.50 -5.01
N ARG A 519 24.06 -18.42 -4.76
CA ARG A 519 24.24 -19.02 -3.44
C ARG A 519 24.62 -17.93 -2.43
N PRO A 520 24.16 -18.01 -1.17
CA PRO A 520 24.46 -17.00 -0.14
C PRO A 520 25.95 -16.71 0.02
N ALA A 521 26.81 -17.74 0.01
CA ALA A 521 28.26 -17.59 0.11
C ALA A 521 28.86 -16.76 -1.05
N ASP A 522 28.39 -16.98 -2.28
CA ASP A 522 28.86 -16.25 -3.46
C ASP A 522 28.42 -14.77 -3.41
N LYS A 523 27.21 -14.49 -2.91
CA LYS A 523 26.73 -13.11 -2.68
C LYS A 523 27.58 -12.37 -1.67
N ASN A 524 27.85 -13.00 -0.52
CA ASN A 524 28.67 -12.40 0.52
C ASN A 524 30.07 -12.06 0.01
N ARG A 525 30.70 -12.98 -0.73
CA ARG A 525 32.02 -12.75 -1.34
C ARG A 525 32.03 -11.55 -2.28
N ILE A 526 31.08 -11.46 -3.21
CA ILE A 526 30.99 -10.32 -4.15
C ILE A 526 30.75 -9.00 -3.42
N MET A 527 29.93 -9.04 -2.36
CA MET A 527 29.67 -7.86 -1.56
C MET A 527 30.88 -7.42 -0.73
N GLU A 528 31.67 -8.35 -0.20
CA GLU A 528 32.95 -8.07 0.48
C GLU A 528 33.97 -7.50 -0.50
N GLU A 529 34.10 -8.09 -1.69
CA GLU A 529 34.97 -7.58 -2.78
C GLU A 529 34.54 -6.18 -3.22
N PHE A 530 33.24 -5.91 -3.29
CA PHE A 530 32.73 -4.58 -3.56
C PHE A 530 33.02 -3.63 -2.39
N ALA A 531 32.77 -4.00 -1.13
CA ALA A 531 33.11 -3.14 0.00
C ALA A 531 34.62 -2.83 0.10
N ALA A 532 35.48 -3.78 -0.28
CA ALA A 532 36.93 -3.65 -0.33
C ALA A 532 37.46 -2.88 -1.56
N ARG A 533 36.58 -2.45 -2.48
CA ARG A 533 36.92 -1.77 -3.73
C ARG A 533 37.74 -2.63 -4.71
N SER A 534 37.62 -3.95 -4.63
CA SER A 534 38.08 -4.86 -5.68
C SER A 534 37.14 -4.82 -6.90
N ILE A 535 35.90 -4.36 -6.70
CA ILE A 535 34.88 -4.16 -7.74
C ILE A 535 34.47 -2.68 -7.73
N ASP A 536 34.50 -2.05 -8.90
CA ASP A 536 34.13 -0.63 -9.06
C ASP A 536 32.64 -0.46 -9.36
N VAL A 537 32.08 -1.34 -10.21
CA VAL A 537 30.68 -1.28 -10.66
C VAL A 537 29.97 -2.59 -10.34
N LEU A 538 28.91 -2.52 -9.53
CA LEU A 538 28.07 -3.66 -9.19
C LEU A 538 26.72 -3.56 -9.90
N VAL A 539 26.46 -4.51 -10.81
CA VAL A 539 25.18 -4.66 -11.51
C VAL A 539 24.31 -5.65 -10.74
N SER A 540 23.10 -5.26 -10.33
CA SER A 540 22.23 -6.16 -9.58
C SER A 540 20.75 -5.96 -9.85
N THR A 541 19.94 -6.93 -9.43
CA THR A 541 18.50 -6.73 -9.29
C THR A 541 18.17 -5.98 -7.99
N THR A 542 16.89 -5.91 -7.63
CA THR A 542 16.39 -5.41 -6.34
C THR A 542 16.94 -6.11 -5.10
N VAL A 543 17.82 -7.10 -5.26
CA VAL A 543 18.44 -7.84 -4.16
C VAL A 543 19.37 -6.95 -3.32
N ILE A 544 19.84 -5.82 -3.87
CA ILE A 544 20.56 -4.76 -3.13
C ILE A 544 19.67 -4.07 -2.06
N GLU A 545 18.36 -4.34 -2.01
CA GLU A 545 17.52 -3.98 -0.85
C GLU A 545 18.14 -4.44 0.48
N VAL A 546 19.02 -5.44 0.48
CA VAL A 546 19.70 -5.95 1.66
C VAL A 546 20.92 -5.11 2.04
N GLY A 547 20.66 -3.97 2.67
CA GLY A 547 21.37 -3.57 3.88
C GLY A 547 22.79 -3.01 3.83
N ILE A 548 23.62 -3.36 2.86
CA ILE A 548 25.07 -3.10 2.96
C ILE A 548 25.38 -1.61 2.81
N ASN A 549 26.19 -1.09 3.74
CA ASN A 549 26.68 0.28 3.74
C ASN A 549 28.02 0.36 3.01
N VAL A 550 28.05 0.96 1.81
CA VAL A 550 29.29 1.28 1.10
C VAL A 550 29.43 2.80 0.98
N PRO A 551 30.14 3.47 1.92
CA PRO A 551 30.26 4.93 1.92
C PRO A 551 30.92 5.51 0.66
N ASN A 552 31.74 4.71 -0.02
CA ASN A 552 32.44 5.11 -1.24
C ASN A 552 31.58 4.98 -2.53
N ALA A 553 30.36 4.43 -2.43
CA ALA A 553 29.43 4.36 -3.55
C ALA A 553 28.74 5.72 -3.75
N THR A 554 29.09 6.43 -4.83
CA THR A 554 28.59 7.78 -5.11
C THR A 554 27.55 7.84 -6.22
N VAL A 555 27.51 6.84 -7.11
CA VAL A 555 26.55 6.84 -8.22
C VAL A 555 25.64 5.62 -8.13
N MET A 556 24.35 5.85 -8.31
CA MET A 556 23.38 4.78 -8.56
C MET A 556 22.63 5.04 -9.85
N MET A 557 22.62 4.05 -10.74
CA MET A 557 21.85 4.05 -11.97
C MET A 557 20.77 2.97 -11.88
N VAL A 558 19.52 3.33 -12.17
CA VAL A 558 18.40 2.39 -12.21
C VAL A 558 17.86 2.32 -13.63
N GLU A 559 17.94 1.14 -14.25
CA GLU A 559 17.40 0.87 -15.58
C GLU A 559 15.91 0.53 -15.51
N ASN A 560 15.18 0.90 -16.57
CA ASN A 560 13.72 0.77 -16.68
C ASN A 560 13.01 1.17 -15.37
N ALA A 561 13.33 2.37 -14.86
CA ALA A 561 12.87 2.89 -13.58
C ALA A 561 11.33 2.88 -13.46
N GLU A 562 10.61 2.97 -14.58
CA GLU A 562 9.15 2.90 -14.63
C GLU A 562 8.56 1.59 -14.11
N ARG A 563 9.34 0.51 -14.04
CA ARG A 563 8.88 -0.78 -13.51
C ARG A 563 8.87 -0.84 -11.98
N PHE A 564 9.47 0.14 -11.31
CA PHE A 564 9.55 0.20 -9.85
C PHE A 564 8.50 1.17 -9.26
N GLY A 565 8.15 0.93 -8.00
CA GLY A 565 7.45 1.93 -7.18
C GLY A 565 8.34 3.08 -6.80
N LEU A 566 7.78 4.30 -6.66
CA LEU A 566 8.60 5.44 -6.26
C LEU A 566 9.17 5.24 -4.85
N ALA A 567 8.45 4.56 -3.96
CA ALA A 567 8.96 4.16 -2.64
C ALA A 567 10.18 3.22 -2.75
N GLN A 568 10.17 2.24 -3.66
CA GLN A 568 11.31 1.35 -3.91
C GLN A 568 12.50 2.11 -4.51
N LEU A 569 12.24 3.00 -5.49
CA LEU A 569 13.28 3.85 -6.09
C LEU A 569 13.92 4.77 -5.04
N HIS A 570 13.11 5.29 -4.12
CA HIS A 570 13.58 6.09 -2.99
C HIS A 570 14.46 5.28 -2.02
N GLN A 571 14.08 4.05 -1.69
CA GLN A 571 14.90 3.15 -0.87
C GLN A 571 16.23 2.81 -1.54
N LEU A 572 16.20 2.48 -2.84
CA LEU A 572 17.40 2.22 -3.63
C LEU A 572 18.30 3.47 -3.62
N ARG A 573 17.75 4.64 -3.90
CA ARG A 573 18.44 5.92 -3.83
C ARG A 573 19.13 6.16 -2.48
N GLY A 574 18.47 5.79 -1.37
CA GLY A 574 19.03 5.89 -0.02
C GLY A 574 20.24 4.98 0.27
N ARG A 575 20.61 4.08 -0.66
CA ARG A 575 21.82 3.25 -0.56
C ARG A 575 23.09 4.00 -0.97
N VAL A 576 22.98 5.10 -1.70
CA VAL A 576 24.11 6.03 -1.98
C VAL A 576 24.02 7.28 -1.11
N GLY A 577 25.08 8.10 -1.08
CA GLY A 577 25.10 9.33 -0.25
C GLY A 577 25.31 9.08 1.23
N ARG A 578 26.14 8.08 1.56
CA ARG A 578 26.55 7.74 2.94
C ARG A 578 27.97 8.20 3.28
N GLY A 579 28.76 8.59 2.28
CA GLY A 579 30.08 9.19 2.47
C GLY A 579 30.07 10.71 2.40
N LYS A 580 31.27 11.31 2.49
CA LYS A 580 31.47 12.77 2.39
C LYS A 580 31.33 13.33 0.96
N HIS A 581 31.24 12.45 -0.03
CA HIS A 581 31.23 12.84 -1.44
C HIS A 581 29.81 13.03 -1.97
N GLN A 582 29.64 14.03 -2.84
CA GLN A 582 28.39 14.26 -3.55
C GLN A 582 27.96 13.00 -4.31
N SER A 583 26.73 12.55 -4.03
CA SER A 583 26.16 11.37 -4.67
C SER A 583 25.09 11.72 -5.70
N TYR A 584 24.89 10.81 -6.66
CA TYR A 584 24.07 11.01 -7.85
C TYR A 584 23.19 9.79 -8.11
N CYS A 585 21.94 10.03 -8.50
CA CYS A 585 21.02 8.99 -8.92
C CYS A 585 20.48 9.26 -10.32
N ILE A 586 20.63 8.26 -11.20
CA ILE A 586 20.22 8.31 -12.60
C ILE A 586 19.11 7.29 -12.81
N PHE A 587 17.89 7.76 -13.05
CA PHE A 587 16.73 6.93 -13.32
C PHE A 587 16.49 6.90 -14.84
N VAL A 588 16.78 5.76 -15.48
CA VAL A 588 16.59 5.58 -16.91
C VAL A 588 15.23 4.96 -17.16
N SER A 589 14.37 5.63 -17.93
CA SER A 589 13.09 5.08 -18.35
C SER A 589 13.14 4.48 -19.74
N GLY A 590 12.56 3.28 -19.89
CA GLY A 590 12.33 2.62 -21.18
C GLY A 590 11.03 3.04 -21.88
N SER A 591 10.17 3.81 -21.20
CA SER A 591 8.87 4.26 -21.71
C SER A 591 8.89 5.77 -22.00
N GLU A 592 8.38 6.16 -23.16
CA GLU A 592 8.22 7.58 -23.53
C GLU A 592 6.81 8.13 -23.20
N LYS A 593 5.97 7.37 -22.48
CA LYS A 593 4.63 7.83 -22.08
C LYS A 593 4.73 8.99 -21.08
N LYS A 594 3.94 10.05 -21.32
CA LYS A 594 3.89 11.26 -20.47
C LYS A 594 3.59 10.94 -19.01
N ASP A 595 2.55 10.18 -18.71
CA ASP A 595 2.16 9.82 -17.34
C ASP A 595 3.28 9.10 -16.57
N THR A 596 4.04 8.25 -17.29
CA THR A 596 5.17 7.51 -16.70
C THR A 596 6.33 8.43 -16.36
N MET A 597 6.64 9.37 -17.25
CA MET A 597 7.69 10.36 -17.03
C MET A 597 7.30 11.36 -15.92
N GLU A 598 6.07 11.86 -15.91
CA GLU A 598 5.56 12.75 -14.86
C GLU A 598 5.63 12.09 -13.47
N ARG A 599 5.33 10.78 -13.39
CA ARG A 599 5.50 10.00 -12.17
C ARG A 599 6.96 9.96 -11.70
N LEU A 600 7.89 9.65 -12.60
CA LEU A 600 9.32 9.57 -12.26
C LEU A 600 9.91 10.95 -11.92
N GLU A 601 9.43 12.02 -12.56
CA GLU A 601 9.87 13.40 -12.30
C GLU A 601 9.65 13.85 -10.86
N ILE A 602 8.73 13.23 -10.11
CA ILE A 602 8.57 13.48 -8.67
C ILE A 602 9.90 13.28 -7.92
N LEU A 603 10.71 12.29 -8.32
CA LEU A 603 12.02 12.02 -7.72
C LEU A 603 13.03 13.15 -7.98
N ASN A 604 12.87 13.94 -9.05
CA ASN A 604 13.70 15.12 -9.28
C ASN A 604 13.24 16.33 -8.45
N LYS A 605 11.95 16.40 -8.12
CA LYS A 605 11.37 17.54 -7.39
C LYS A 605 11.67 17.50 -5.89
N SER A 606 11.83 16.32 -5.31
CA SER A 606 12.08 16.18 -3.87
C SER A 606 13.02 15.05 -3.52
N ASN A 607 13.83 15.28 -2.49
CA ASN A 607 14.60 14.25 -1.79
C ASN A 607 13.90 13.73 -0.54
N ASP A 608 12.78 14.31 -0.14
CA ASP A 608 12.02 13.85 1.03
C ASP A 608 11.22 12.60 0.69
N GLY A 609 11.52 11.51 1.39
CA GLY A 609 10.82 10.25 1.24
C GLY A 609 9.34 10.31 1.60
N PHE A 610 8.95 11.10 2.60
CA PHE A 610 7.54 11.26 2.97
C PHE A 610 6.75 11.92 1.84
N PHE A 611 7.33 12.95 1.24
CA PHE A 611 6.76 13.58 0.06
C PHE A 611 6.63 12.59 -1.10
N ILE A 612 7.70 11.84 -1.42
CA ILE A 612 7.69 10.87 -2.53
C ILE A 612 6.63 9.79 -2.32
N ALA A 613 6.56 9.19 -1.14
CA ALA A 613 5.57 8.17 -0.83
C ALA A 613 4.14 8.71 -0.94
N SER A 614 3.89 9.93 -0.45
CA SER A 614 2.57 10.55 -0.57
C SER A 614 2.14 10.76 -2.02
N GLN A 615 3.07 11.07 -2.92
CA GLN A 615 2.78 11.25 -4.35
C GLN A 615 2.65 9.91 -5.08
N ASP A 616 3.46 8.90 -4.73
CA ASP A 616 3.33 7.53 -5.26
C ASP A 616 1.95 6.94 -4.98
N LEU A 617 1.49 7.12 -3.74
CA LEU A 617 0.16 6.72 -3.28
C LEU A 617 -0.97 7.41 -4.06
N LYS A 618 -0.86 8.72 -4.29
CA LYS A 618 -1.84 9.49 -5.08
C LYS A 618 -1.90 9.02 -6.53
N LEU A 619 -0.76 8.70 -7.14
CA LEU A 619 -0.68 8.31 -8.55
C LEU A 619 -1.05 6.84 -8.80
N ARG A 620 -0.77 5.94 -7.85
CA ARG A 620 -1.07 4.50 -7.99
C ARG A 620 -2.51 4.15 -7.63
N GLY A 621 -3.17 4.96 -6.79
CA GLY A 621 -4.40 4.56 -6.13
C GLY A 621 -4.17 3.41 -5.13
N PRO A 622 -5.17 3.07 -4.31
CA PRO A 622 -5.00 2.18 -3.15
C PRO A 622 -4.68 0.71 -3.49
N GLY A 623 -4.82 0.28 -4.74
CA GLY A 623 -4.84 -1.15 -5.11
C GLY A 623 -3.48 -1.86 -5.20
N ASP A 624 -2.36 -1.13 -5.32
CA ASP A 624 -1.11 -1.73 -5.86
C ASP A 624 0.12 -1.60 -4.95
N LEU A 625 0.00 -0.95 -3.78
CA LEU A 625 1.15 -0.71 -2.90
C LEU A 625 1.51 -1.87 -1.99
N PHE A 626 0.62 -2.82 -1.89
CA PHE A 626 0.81 -4.05 -1.17
C PHE A 626 0.05 -5.09 -1.98
N GLY A 627 0.56 -6.31 -2.11
CA GLY A 627 -0.17 -7.43 -2.71
C GLY A 627 -1.36 -7.85 -1.84
N ILE A 628 -2.31 -6.94 -1.58
CA ILE A 628 -3.49 -7.02 -0.71
C ILE A 628 -4.57 -7.87 -1.40
N ARG A 629 -4.15 -9.01 -1.93
CA ARG A 629 -5.02 -10.18 -2.05
C ARG A 629 -4.69 -11.25 -1.02
N GLN A 630 -3.63 -11.08 -0.20
CA GLN A 630 -3.20 -12.11 0.76
C GLN A 630 -3.74 -11.92 2.19
N SER A 631 -4.03 -10.71 2.66
CA SER A 631 -4.56 -10.46 4.00
C SER A 631 -5.93 -9.77 3.89
N GLY A 632 -6.99 -10.57 3.78
CA GLY A 632 -8.38 -10.10 3.62
C GLY A 632 -8.99 -9.41 4.84
N GLU A 633 -8.21 -8.66 5.61
CA GLU A 633 -8.59 -8.24 6.97
C GLU A 633 -9.13 -6.81 7.07
N PHE A 634 -8.72 -5.85 6.23
CA PHE A 634 -9.32 -4.50 6.24
C PHE A 634 -9.31 -3.84 4.85
N SER A 635 -10.26 -4.22 3.98
CA SER A 635 -10.58 -3.44 2.79
C SER A 635 -11.81 -2.56 3.05
N PHE A 636 -11.62 -1.25 3.13
CA PHE A 636 -12.71 -0.28 3.05
C PHE A 636 -13.49 -0.51 1.74
N ARG A 637 -14.83 -0.54 1.79
CA ARG A 637 -15.64 -0.87 0.61
C ARG A 637 -15.77 0.34 -0.31
N ILE A 638 -15.90 1.54 0.27
CA ILE A 638 -15.97 2.80 -0.47
C ILE A 638 -14.85 3.77 -0.06
N GLY A 639 -14.46 3.76 1.22
CA GLY A 639 -13.51 4.71 1.76
C GLY A 639 -12.14 4.62 1.11
N ASP A 640 -11.64 5.75 0.61
CA ASP A 640 -10.25 5.88 0.19
C ASP A 640 -9.55 6.86 1.13
N ILE A 641 -8.57 6.35 1.87
CA ILE A 641 -7.78 7.07 2.87
C ILE A 641 -7.23 8.41 2.34
N TYR A 642 -6.94 8.50 1.04
CA TYR A 642 -6.32 9.68 0.42
C TYR A 642 -7.35 10.64 -0.12
N SER A 643 -8.28 10.14 -0.94
CA SER A 643 -9.33 11.00 -1.51
C SER A 643 -10.23 11.57 -0.41
N ASP A 644 -10.40 10.82 0.67
CA ASP A 644 -11.26 11.14 1.80
C ASP A 644 -10.48 11.52 3.06
N ALA A 645 -9.23 11.99 2.93
CA ALA A 645 -8.37 12.36 4.06
C ALA A 645 -9.04 13.36 5.03
N SER A 646 -9.88 14.26 4.52
CA SER A 646 -10.66 15.18 5.35
C SER A 646 -11.73 14.48 6.19
N VAL A 647 -12.37 13.45 5.63
CA VAL A 647 -13.40 12.64 6.32
C VAL A 647 -12.73 11.75 7.36
N LEU A 648 -11.57 11.17 7.04
CA LEU A 648 -10.77 10.40 7.98
C LEU A 648 -10.35 11.24 9.19
N LYS A 649 -9.90 12.48 8.97
CA LYS A 649 -9.58 13.39 10.06
C LYS A 649 -10.80 13.69 10.93
N GLN A 650 -11.96 13.95 10.32
CA GLN A 650 -13.21 14.17 11.07
C GLN A 650 -13.60 12.94 11.90
N ALA A 651 -13.47 11.74 11.34
CA ALA A 651 -13.73 10.49 12.06
C ALA A 651 -12.75 10.32 13.23
N SER A 652 -11.45 10.60 13.01
CA SER A 652 -10.41 10.58 14.06
C SER A 652 -10.75 11.52 15.22
N ASP A 653 -11.06 12.79 14.91
CA ASP A 653 -11.39 13.79 15.93
C ASP A 653 -12.66 13.37 16.70
N ALA A 654 -13.68 12.86 16.01
CA ALA A 654 -14.92 12.38 16.63
C ALA A 654 -14.71 11.17 17.55
N VAL A 655 -13.85 10.22 17.15
CA VAL A 655 -13.51 9.07 18.01
C VAL A 655 -12.68 9.54 19.22
N ASP A 656 -11.82 10.56 19.08
CA ASP A 656 -10.97 11.04 20.18
C ASP A 656 -11.83 11.68 21.25
N GLU A 657 -12.77 12.53 20.83
CA GLU A 657 -13.75 13.15 21.71
C GLU A 657 -14.64 12.11 22.40
N LEU A 658 -15.14 11.13 21.64
CA LEU A 658 -15.98 10.07 22.19
C LEU A 658 -15.25 9.25 23.26
N LEU A 659 -13.99 8.88 23.02
CA LEU A 659 -13.19 8.12 23.98
C LEU A 659 -12.74 8.97 25.18
N GLN A 660 -12.62 10.29 25.03
CA GLN A 660 -12.35 11.18 26.17
C GLN A 660 -13.57 11.36 27.08
N GLU A 661 -14.78 11.47 26.51
CA GLU A 661 -16.01 11.67 27.27
C GLU A 661 -16.61 10.36 27.83
N ASP A 662 -16.51 9.26 27.08
CA ASP A 662 -17.10 7.97 27.41
C ASP A 662 -16.26 6.78 26.87
N PRO A 663 -15.08 6.50 27.48
CA PRO A 663 -14.16 5.46 27.01
C PRO A 663 -14.81 4.07 26.84
N GLU A 664 -15.76 3.74 27.72
CA GLU A 664 -16.43 2.45 27.73
C GLU A 664 -17.80 2.44 27.02
N LEU A 665 -18.22 3.55 26.42
CA LEU A 665 -19.55 3.73 25.82
C LEU A 665 -20.69 3.35 26.78
N ARG A 666 -20.59 3.77 28.05
CA ARG A 666 -21.57 3.47 29.11
C ARG A 666 -22.73 4.45 29.14
N GLN A 667 -22.61 5.62 28.50
CA GLN A 667 -23.67 6.61 28.47
C GLN A 667 -24.86 6.10 27.64
N PRO A 668 -26.12 6.42 28.05
CA PRO A 668 -27.32 5.93 27.38
C PRO A 668 -27.42 6.41 25.92
N GLU A 669 -26.87 7.60 25.63
CA GLU A 669 -26.85 8.18 24.27
C GLU A 669 -25.95 7.41 23.30
N ASN A 670 -24.95 6.68 23.81
CA ASN A 670 -23.99 5.89 23.03
C ASN A 670 -24.32 4.38 23.02
N ALA A 671 -25.42 3.97 23.65
CA ALA A 671 -25.76 2.55 23.81
C ALA A 671 -25.97 1.84 22.46
N LEU A 672 -26.60 2.52 21.49
CA LEU A 672 -26.83 1.99 20.14
C LEU A 672 -25.53 1.89 19.34
N LEU A 673 -24.67 2.91 19.43
CA LEU A 673 -23.33 2.91 18.83
C LEU A 673 -22.49 1.74 19.37
N ARG A 674 -22.55 1.47 20.68
CA ARG A 674 -21.84 0.35 21.30
C ARG A 674 -22.26 -1.00 20.72
N VAL A 675 -23.56 -1.22 20.52
CA VAL A 675 -24.08 -2.45 19.90
C VAL A 675 -23.55 -2.57 18.48
N HIS A 676 -23.69 -1.51 17.67
CA HIS A 676 -23.20 -1.48 16.29
C HIS A 676 -21.70 -1.79 16.17
N LEU A 677 -20.87 -1.16 17.01
CA LEU A 677 -19.42 -1.39 17.03
C LEU A 677 -19.07 -2.79 17.52
N SER A 678 -19.83 -3.36 18.47
CA SER A 678 -19.60 -4.74 18.95
C SER A 678 -19.94 -5.80 17.89
N GLU A 679 -20.99 -5.59 17.11
CA GLU A 679 -21.33 -6.47 15.98
C GLU A 679 -20.26 -6.36 14.88
N THR A 680 -19.82 -5.14 14.58
CA THR A 680 -18.75 -4.91 13.59
C THR A 680 -17.42 -5.52 14.03
N ALA A 681 -17.10 -5.45 15.32
CA ALA A 681 -15.91 -6.07 15.90
C ALA A 681 -15.97 -7.61 15.92
N ALA A 682 -17.16 -8.20 15.99
CA ALA A 682 -17.35 -9.65 15.91
C ALA A 682 -17.29 -10.18 14.46
N ASP A 683 -17.69 -9.36 13.49
CA ASP A 683 -17.57 -9.64 12.05
C ASP A 683 -16.13 -9.42 11.54
N SER A 684 -15.37 -8.51 12.17
CA SER A 684 -13.92 -8.37 11.95
C SER A 684 -13.17 -9.44 12.73
N VAL A 685 -12.17 -10.09 12.11
CA VAL A 685 -11.42 -11.18 12.75
C VAL A 685 -10.89 -10.77 14.13
N ASP A 686 -11.02 -11.67 15.10
CA ASP A 686 -10.56 -11.50 16.48
C ASP A 686 -9.06 -11.17 16.50
N PHE A 687 -8.75 -9.89 16.72
CA PHE A 687 -7.39 -9.35 16.84
C PHE A 687 -6.58 -10.00 17.98
N ARG A 688 -7.22 -10.78 18.85
CA ARG A 688 -6.57 -11.53 19.93
C ARG A 688 -5.98 -12.86 19.47
N THR A 689 -6.25 -13.28 18.23
CA THR A 689 -5.84 -14.60 17.70
C THR A 689 -5.02 -14.55 16.40
N LEU A 690 -4.45 -13.38 16.04
CA LEU A 690 -3.84 -13.16 14.72
C LEU A 690 -2.31 -13.02 14.68
#